data_AF-A0A9W9ZL28-F1
#
_entry.id   AF-A0A9W9ZL28-F1
#
_cell.length_a   1.000
_cell.length_b   1.000
_cell.length_c   1.000
_cell.angle_alpha   90.00
_cell.angle_beta   90.00
_cell.angle_gamma   90.00
#
_symmetry.space_group_name_H-M   'P 1'
#
loop_
_entity.id
_entity.type
_entity.pdbx_description
1 polymer ?
#
loop_
_entity_poly.entity_id
_entity_poly.type
_entity_poly.pdbx_seq_one_letter_code
_entity_poly.pdbx_strand_id
1 'polypeptide(L)'
;MATAVGFLQSPLVVWANNTFKASALIESITDLADGVFLNEIMMDIDPTYFTLTRIHQNVYGDVNLRMQNLDTLVKHLKRYYQDKLQQLVLLRIPDVVTIAREPQSDEAAEELNKILLLMLGCAVQCDNKEHFIERIKEMDLEVQKSLVEYIQQITDNTDNVLTFRAHDLSEYPADQLLLYAENMFYHITQLSEDRDNCVGMVSHLSYERDALLRDSESKNRGAFSPPPSPAVRHNKELPSTHANKEKIRLLTEEIEEKNVALSELRDELIASKKSLETLRQENKSLSQDARWVKAYRDEIDALKSKTDKVDRLEADNHRFKEKLRDLDYYKKRAEELKEQNELLYETRVVLEEQLTGLNSKEERIEILEEENKKLKSHIHHLAEERQFDQLKLKEVMEENAQLIVDKQNSMAEAASLTSELDALRGKKSPGSTTFASEYSESSSIEVLRMQRENQQLRKTIDELKHSGQRIIELRAENEQLQNATLDGKTTVFNLNEELARLKARGLQQENDLNKLRSIAKRQQEELKTSVDNVLNLSGELREKDVEMSQVEEQSLLNFQLSEEKVQDLVSMADELKEKEAKITQLNQEAEQKQEKITELSRLAEERESNVMELYERVKENELEITKLAEQSENKNERITELTKLTQLKEEKLADLNLELRERKKEISELQDLLKEKEDVVAKISQKIKVREETIAELKESIEAKIEGCRAWRKGKSVPCGLRKRFKDAWKMRWPSG
;
A
#
# COMPACT_ATOMS: atom_id res chain seq x y z
N MET A 1 -34.37 -2.19 -16.43
CA MET A 1 -35.64 -2.57 -15.77
C MET A 1 -36.15 -3.88 -16.34
N ALA A 2 -35.59 -4.97 -15.84
CA ALA A 2 -36.25 -6.27 -15.91
C ALA A 2 -37.27 -6.33 -14.77
N THR A 3 -38.53 -6.70 -15.05
CA THR A 3 -39.49 -6.93 -13.97
C THR A 3 -39.09 -8.15 -13.14
N ALA A 4 -39.48 -8.22 -11.87
CA ALA A 4 -39.31 -9.38 -10.99
C ALA A 4 -39.70 -10.73 -11.64
N VAL A 5 -40.77 -10.74 -12.45
CA VAL A 5 -41.22 -11.93 -13.21
C VAL A 5 -40.24 -12.33 -14.33
N GLY A 6 -39.63 -11.35 -14.99
CA GLY A 6 -38.63 -11.56 -16.05
C GLY A 6 -37.26 -11.97 -15.51
N PHE A 7 -36.91 -11.57 -14.29
CA PHE A 7 -35.66 -11.98 -13.63
C PHE A 7 -35.55 -13.49 -13.45
N LEU A 8 -36.64 -14.17 -13.07
CA LEU A 8 -36.66 -15.64 -12.92
C LEU A 8 -36.47 -16.39 -14.25
N GLN A 9 -36.66 -15.72 -15.38
CA GLN A 9 -36.41 -16.24 -16.73
C GLN A 9 -35.06 -15.77 -17.31
N SER A 10 -34.24 -15.06 -16.52
CA SER A 10 -32.95 -14.55 -16.97
C SER A 10 -31.94 -15.68 -17.21
N PRO A 11 -31.01 -15.53 -18.19
CA PRO A 11 -29.96 -16.52 -18.44
C PRO A 11 -29.13 -16.88 -17.20
N LEU A 12 -28.92 -15.93 -16.29
CA LEU A 12 -28.20 -16.13 -15.02
C LEU A 12 -28.96 -17.04 -14.03
N VAL A 13 -30.28 -16.88 -13.89
CA VAL A 13 -31.12 -17.77 -13.06
C VAL A 13 -31.24 -19.16 -13.72
N VAL A 14 -31.39 -19.22 -15.04
CA VAL A 14 -31.41 -20.49 -15.79
C VAL A 14 -30.07 -21.21 -15.69
N TRP A 15 -28.93 -20.50 -15.69
CA TRP A 15 -27.61 -21.06 -15.43
C TRP A 15 -27.50 -21.66 -14.03
N ALA A 16 -27.90 -20.91 -12.99
CA ALA A 16 -27.83 -21.38 -11.61
C ALA A 16 -28.65 -22.67 -11.42
N ASN A 17 -29.90 -22.68 -11.90
CA ASN A 17 -30.82 -23.82 -11.81
C ASN A 17 -30.34 -25.10 -12.53
N ASN A 18 -29.64 -24.99 -13.66
CA ASN A 18 -29.14 -26.15 -14.40
C ASN A 18 -27.75 -26.63 -13.95
N THR A 19 -26.95 -25.73 -13.37
CA THR A 19 -25.56 -26.02 -12.97
C THR A 19 -25.48 -26.64 -11.59
N PHE A 20 -26.14 -26.04 -10.60
CA PHE A 20 -26.01 -26.40 -9.17
C PHE A 20 -27.20 -27.23 -8.70
N LYS A 21 -26.94 -28.40 -8.11
CA LYS A 21 -27.96 -29.37 -7.72
C LYS A 21 -28.25 -29.32 -6.22
N ALA A 22 -28.71 -28.15 -5.75
CA ALA A 22 -29.35 -28.03 -4.45
C ALA A 22 -30.72 -28.76 -4.45
N SER A 23 -31.32 -28.89 -3.26
CA SER A 23 -32.59 -29.62 -3.08
C SER A 23 -33.85 -28.82 -3.50
N ALA A 24 -33.68 -27.63 -4.10
CA ALA A 24 -34.75 -26.77 -4.59
C ALA A 24 -34.32 -26.10 -5.91
N LEU A 25 -35.30 -25.81 -6.77
CA LEU A 25 -35.14 -24.88 -7.89
C LEU A 25 -35.42 -23.46 -7.38
N ILE A 26 -34.83 -22.46 -8.04
CA ILE A 26 -35.22 -21.05 -7.88
C ILE A 26 -36.60 -20.88 -8.53
N GLU A 27 -37.66 -20.86 -7.72
CA GLU A 27 -39.04 -20.61 -8.17
C GLU A 27 -39.51 -19.20 -7.83
N SER A 28 -38.84 -18.54 -6.87
CA SER A 28 -39.11 -17.18 -6.42
C SER A 28 -37.83 -16.43 -6.06
N ILE A 29 -37.87 -15.10 -6.12
CA ILE A 29 -36.73 -14.22 -5.76
C ILE A 29 -36.36 -14.36 -4.27
N THR A 30 -37.32 -14.75 -3.42
CA THR A 30 -37.11 -15.09 -2.01
C THR A 30 -36.04 -16.15 -1.79
N ASP A 31 -35.88 -17.07 -2.75
CA ASP A 31 -35.06 -18.27 -2.65
C ASP A 31 -33.58 -17.93 -2.88
N LEU A 32 -33.31 -16.71 -3.38
CA LEU A 32 -31.99 -16.09 -3.45
C LEU A 32 -31.82 -15.00 -2.37
N ALA A 33 -32.90 -14.27 -2.06
CA ALA A 33 -32.86 -13.10 -1.18
C ALA A 33 -32.60 -13.42 0.31
N ASP A 34 -32.51 -14.69 0.71
CA ASP A 34 -32.02 -15.07 2.04
C ASP A 34 -30.50 -15.33 2.10
N GLY A 35 -29.83 -15.38 0.94
CA GLY A 35 -28.40 -15.60 0.80
C GLY A 35 -27.91 -17.01 1.14
N VAL A 36 -28.77 -17.96 1.52
CA VAL A 36 -28.33 -19.32 1.90
C VAL A 36 -27.84 -20.06 0.67
N PHE A 37 -28.73 -20.29 -0.31
CA PHE A 37 -28.39 -21.01 -1.55
C PHE A 37 -27.27 -20.32 -2.35
N LEU A 38 -27.22 -18.99 -2.33
CA LEU A 38 -26.14 -18.23 -2.99
C LEU A 38 -24.76 -18.49 -2.37
N ASN A 39 -24.66 -18.65 -1.04
CA ASN A 39 -23.41 -19.05 -0.39
C ASN A 39 -23.08 -20.54 -0.64
N GLU A 40 -24.08 -21.41 -0.79
CA GLU A 40 -23.89 -22.82 -1.15
C GLU A 40 -23.33 -22.96 -2.57
N ILE A 41 -23.84 -22.20 -3.55
CA ILE A 41 -23.26 -22.12 -4.90
C ILE A 41 -21.77 -21.72 -4.86
N MET A 42 -21.39 -20.76 -4.01
CA MET A 42 -19.97 -20.37 -3.90
C MET A 42 -19.10 -21.48 -3.31
N MET A 43 -19.62 -22.26 -2.36
CA MET A 43 -18.94 -23.46 -1.86
C MET A 43 -18.79 -24.54 -2.94
N ASP A 44 -19.77 -24.70 -3.84
CA ASP A 44 -19.65 -25.61 -4.99
C ASP A 44 -18.64 -25.10 -6.05
N ILE A 45 -18.49 -23.78 -6.21
CA ILE A 45 -17.54 -23.15 -7.16
C ILE A 45 -16.08 -23.31 -6.72
N ASP A 46 -15.77 -23.05 -5.44
CA ASP A 46 -14.44 -23.27 -4.87
C ASP A 46 -14.54 -23.68 -3.38
N PRO A 47 -14.67 -24.99 -3.08
CA PRO A 47 -14.78 -25.49 -1.71
C PRO A 47 -13.47 -25.39 -0.91
N THR A 48 -12.39 -24.89 -1.52
CA THR A 48 -11.13 -24.62 -0.81
C THR A 48 -11.07 -23.20 -0.26
N TYR A 49 -11.79 -22.27 -0.88
CA TYR A 49 -11.85 -20.86 -0.49
C TYR A 49 -13.13 -20.52 0.29
N PHE A 50 -14.30 -20.94 -0.20
CA PHE A 50 -15.58 -20.58 0.39
C PHE A 50 -16.01 -21.59 1.45
N THR A 51 -16.41 -21.10 2.63
CA THR A 51 -16.95 -21.94 3.71
C THR A 51 -18.28 -21.39 4.18
N LEU A 52 -19.24 -22.27 4.49
CA LEU A 52 -20.53 -21.90 5.07
C LEU A 52 -20.44 -21.52 6.57
N THR A 53 -19.24 -21.23 7.07
CA THR A 53 -19.08 -20.79 8.45
C THR A 53 -19.67 -19.38 8.61
N ARG A 54 -20.53 -19.21 9.63
CA ARG A 54 -21.29 -17.97 9.92
C ARG A 54 -22.46 -17.66 8.98
N ILE A 55 -22.86 -18.58 8.09
CA ILE A 55 -24.11 -18.44 7.31
C ILE A 55 -25.30 -18.91 8.15
N HIS A 56 -26.35 -18.09 8.22
CA HIS A 56 -27.58 -18.42 8.92
C HIS A 56 -28.51 -19.22 8.00
N GLN A 57 -28.56 -20.54 8.19
CA GLN A 57 -29.43 -21.48 7.46
C GLN A 57 -30.93 -21.34 7.80
N ASN A 58 -31.27 -20.82 8.98
CA ASN A 58 -32.63 -20.77 9.53
C ASN A 58 -33.16 -19.33 9.53
N VAL A 59 -33.37 -18.74 8.34
CA VAL A 59 -33.62 -17.29 8.20
C VAL A 59 -35.07 -16.89 8.46
N TYR A 60 -36.05 -17.71 8.04
CA TYR A 60 -37.48 -17.48 8.24
C TYR A 60 -38.00 -16.08 7.85
N GLY A 61 -37.34 -15.41 6.91
CA GLY A 61 -37.69 -14.06 6.43
C GLY A 61 -37.11 -12.89 7.23
N ASP A 62 -36.36 -13.11 8.32
CA ASP A 62 -35.76 -12.03 9.12
C ASP A 62 -34.80 -11.17 8.27
N VAL A 63 -35.17 -9.91 8.07
CA VAL A 63 -34.42 -8.92 7.27
C VAL A 63 -32.95 -8.81 7.71
N ASN A 64 -32.67 -8.91 9.01
CA ASN A 64 -31.31 -8.76 9.54
C ASN A 64 -30.45 -9.98 9.20
N LEU A 65 -31.01 -11.19 9.30
CA LEU A 65 -30.30 -12.43 8.95
C LEU A 65 -30.09 -12.53 7.43
N ARG A 66 -31.09 -12.15 6.63
CA ARG A 66 -30.95 -12.02 5.16
C ARG A 66 -29.82 -11.05 4.80
N MET A 67 -29.83 -9.86 5.40
CA MET A 67 -28.80 -8.83 5.19
C MET A 67 -27.40 -9.32 5.62
N GLN A 68 -27.28 -10.09 6.71
CA GLN A 68 -26.00 -10.66 7.17
C GLN A 68 -25.46 -11.75 6.24
N ASN A 69 -26.31 -12.65 5.74
CA ASN A 69 -25.93 -13.69 4.78
C ASN A 69 -25.45 -13.07 3.44
N LEU A 70 -26.19 -12.07 2.94
CA LEU A 70 -25.87 -11.36 1.69
C LEU A 70 -24.63 -10.47 1.82
N ASP A 71 -24.48 -9.73 2.94
CA ASP A 71 -23.27 -8.95 3.25
C ASP A 71 -22.02 -9.84 3.32
N THR A 72 -22.15 -11.03 3.93
CA THR A 72 -21.08 -12.04 3.99
C THR A 72 -20.73 -12.57 2.60
N LEU A 73 -21.72 -12.91 1.77
CA LEU A 73 -21.54 -13.34 0.38
C LEU A 73 -20.80 -12.29 -0.45
N VAL A 74 -21.27 -11.05 -0.44
CA VAL A 74 -20.70 -9.94 -1.23
C VAL A 74 -19.26 -9.62 -0.79
N LYS A 75 -18.96 -9.75 0.51
CA LYS A 75 -17.58 -9.63 1.04
C LYS A 75 -16.69 -10.79 0.59
N HIS A 76 -17.20 -12.02 0.53
CA HIS A 76 -16.44 -13.17 0.02
C HIS A 76 -16.22 -13.09 -1.49
N LEU A 77 -17.22 -12.69 -2.28
CA LEU A 77 -17.10 -12.44 -3.73
C LEU A 77 -16.01 -11.41 -4.02
N LYS A 78 -16.07 -10.22 -3.39
CA LYS A 78 -15.07 -9.16 -3.63
C LYS A 78 -13.64 -9.63 -3.29
N ARG A 79 -13.47 -10.41 -2.22
CA ARG A 79 -12.17 -10.98 -1.86
C ARG A 79 -11.71 -12.09 -2.79
N TYR A 80 -12.61 -12.90 -3.37
CA TYR A 80 -12.20 -13.92 -4.34
C TYR A 80 -11.60 -13.29 -5.60
N TYR A 81 -12.28 -12.28 -6.15
CA TYR A 81 -11.73 -11.48 -7.26
C TYR A 81 -10.38 -10.86 -6.88
N GLN A 82 -10.29 -10.18 -5.74
CA GLN A 82 -9.08 -9.47 -5.34
C GLN A 82 -7.90 -10.38 -4.97
N ASP A 83 -8.13 -11.41 -4.15
CA ASP A 83 -7.09 -12.23 -3.54
C ASP A 83 -6.71 -13.45 -4.41
N LYS A 84 -7.71 -14.12 -5.02
CA LYS A 84 -7.50 -15.34 -5.84
C LYS A 84 -7.34 -15.02 -7.33
N LEU A 85 -8.20 -14.16 -7.89
CA LEU A 85 -8.18 -13.85 -9.34
C LEU A 85 -7.27 -12.66 -9.71
N GLN A 86 -6.75 -11.92 -8.72
CA GLN A 86 -5.94 -10.70 -8.91
C GLN A 86 -6.65 -9.64 -9.77
N GLN A 87 -7.95 -9.47 -9.48
CA GLN A 87 -8.91 -8.63 -10.19
C GLN A 87 -9.61 -7.66 -9.23
N LEU A 88 -9.66 -6.38 -9.59
CA LEU A 88 -10.42 -5.36 -8.87
C LEU A 88 -11.81 -5.24 -9.46
N VAL A 89 -12.84 -5.59 -8.69
CA VAL A 89 -14.24 -5.35 -9.07
C VAL A 89 -14.52 -3.84 -8.99
N LEU A 90 -14.77 -3.23 -10.17
CA LEU A 90 -15.20 -1.85 -10.35
C LEU A 90 -16.71 -1.72 -10.52
N LEU A 91 -17.39 -2.81 -10.92
CA LEU A 91 -18.85 -2.94 -10.90
C LEU A 91 -19.41 -2.50 -9.54
N ARG A 92 -20.40 -1.61 -9.54
CA ARG A 92 -21.05 -1.11 -8.32
C ARG A 92 -21.55 -2.29 -7.48
N ILE A 93 -20.98 -2.40 -6.27
CA ILE A 93 -21.23 -3.47 -5.30
C ILE A 93 -22.75 -3.63 -5.06
N PRO A 94 -23.29 -4.87 -5.05
CA PRO A 94 -24.72 -5.11 -4.90
C PRO A 94 -25.30 -4.56 -3.58
N ASP A 95 -26.46 -3.90 -3.65
CA ASP A 95 -27.14 -3.39 -2.46
C ASP A 95 -27.95 -4.49 -1.74
N VAL A 96 -27.25 -5.14 -0.80
CA VAL A 96 -27.81 -6.16 0.10
C VAL A 96 -28.93 -5.64 0.99
N VAL A 97 -29.05 -4.32 1.22
CA VAL A 97 -30.10 -3.73 2.06
C VAL A 97 -31.43 -3.70 1.30
N THR A 98 -31.41 -3.32 0.02
CA THR A 98 -32.57 -3.36 -0.86
C THR A 98 -33.09 -4.80 -1.02
N ILE A 99 -32.21 -5.76 -1.33
CA ILE A 99 -32.58 -7.19 -1.44
C ILE A 99 -33.17 -7.72 -0.12
N ALA A 100 -32.55 -7.40 1.02
CA ALA A 100 -33.01 -7.90 2.32
C ALA A 100 -34.33 -7.26 2.79
N ARG A 101 -34.64 -6.02 2.40
CA ARG A 101 -35.90 -5.35 2.77
C ARG A 101 -37.04 -5.69 1.85
N GLU A 102 -36.85 -5.57 0.54
CA GLU A 102 -37.92 -5.56 -0.46
C GLU A 102 -37.64 -6.63 -1.55
N PRO A 103 -37.57 -7.94 -1.19
CA PRO A 103 -37.07 -9.03 -2.04
C PRO A 103 -37.95 -9.39 -3.24
N GLN A 104 -38.97 -8.59 -3.55
CA GLN A 104 -39.91 -8.76 -4.65
C GLN A 104 -40.03 -7.48 -5.50
N SER A 105 -39.17 -6.48 -5.25
CA SER A 105 -39.08 -5.27 -6.09
C SER A 105 -38.21 -5.52 -7.32
N ASP A 106 -38.40 -4.71 -8.36
CA ASP A 106 -37.58 -4.78 -9.58
C ASP A 106 -36.12 -4.36 -9.28
N GLU A 107 -35.90 -3.44 -8.33
CA GLU A 107 -34.57 -3.06 -7.84
C GLU A 107 -33.87 -4.23 -7.15
N ALA A 108 -34.54 -4.98 -6.28
CA ALA A 108 -33.97 -6.17 -5.66
C ALA A 108 -33.58 -7.24 -6.68
N ALA A 109 -34.33 -7.36 -7.77
CA ALA A 109 -33.99 -8.22 -8.90
C ALA A 109 -32.77 -7.71 -9.71
N GLU A 110 -32.63 -6.39 -9.90
CA GLU A 110 -31.44 -5.79 -10.53
C GLU A 110 -30.18 -5.87 -9.65
N GLU A 111 -30.30 -5.81 -8.32
CA GLU A 111 -29.18 -6.07 -7.40
C GLU A 111 -28.80 -7.57 -7.33
N LEU A 112 -29.77 -8.49 -7.35
CA LEU A 112 -29.51 -9.93 -7.41
C LEU A 112 -28.87 -10.37 -8.73
N ASN A 113 -29.22 -9.74 -9.87
CA ASN A 113 -28.52 -9.95 -11.14
C ASN A 113 -27.00 -9.68 -11.01
N LYS A 114 -26.59 -8.63 -10.31
CA LYS A 114 -25.17 -8.31 -10.11
C LYS A 114 -24.46 -9.37 -9.26
N ILE A 115 -25.14 -9.92 -8.25
CA ILE A 115 -24.62 -11.04 -7.46
C ILE A 115 -24.41 -12.26 -8.36
N LEU A 116 -25.43 -12.69 -9.12
CA LEU A 116 -25.31 -13.85 -10.02
C LEU A 116 -24.26 -13.64 -11.12
N LEU A 117 -24.09 -12.42 -11.63
CA LEU A 117 -23.05 -12.07 -12.60
C LEU A 117 -21.63 -12.25 -12.03
N LEU A 118 -21.39 -11.76 -10.79
CA LEU A 118 -20.13 -11.96 -10.08
C LEU A 118 -19.86 -13.45 -9.76
N MET A 119 -20.92 -14.20 -9.44
CA MET A 119 -20.82 -15.65 -9.18
C MET A 119 -20.49 -16.44 -10.45
N LEU A 120 -21.10 -16.09 -11.59
CA LEU A 120 -20.75 -16.63 -12.91
C LEU A 120 -19.27 -16.34 -13.26
N GLY A 121 -18.83 -15.09 -13.05
CA GLY A 121 -17.44 -14.69 -13.29
C GLY A 121 -16.42 -15.36 -12.37
N CYS A 122 -16.81 -15.80 -11.17
CA CYS A 122 -16.02 -16.71 -10.35
C CYS A 122 -16.02 -18.14 -10.92
N ALA A 123 -17.18 -18.68 -11.28
CA ALA A 123 -17.32 -20.05 -11.80
C ALA A 123 -16.54 -20.30 -13.09
N VAL A 124 -16.43 -19.32 -14.00
CA VAL A 124 -15.66 -19.46 -15.25
C VAL A 124 -14.16 -19.14 -15.11
N GLN A 125 -13.72 -18.69 -13.94
CA GLN A 125 -12.31 -18.35 -13.66
C GLN A 125 -11.66 -19.18 -12.54
N CYS A 126 -12.42 -19.99 -11.79
CA CYS A 126 -11.89 -20.84 -10.72
C CYS A 126 -11.06 -22.04 -11.25
N ASP A 127 -10.40 -22.76 -10.34
CA ASP A 127 -9.53 -23.90 -10.66
C ASP A 127 -10.28 -25.09 -11.31
N ASN A 128 -11.62 -25.14 -11.19
CA ASN A 128 -12.51 -26.16 -11.77
C ASN A 128 -13.39 -25.63 -12.93
N LYS A 129 -13.07 -24.45 -13.50
CA LYS A 129 -13.88 -23.75 -14.52
C LYS A 129 -14.33 -24.61 -15.70
N GLU A 130 -13.55 -25.61 -16.10
CA GLU A 130 -13.89 -26.53 -17.19
C GLU A 130 -15.25 -27.21 -16.94
N HIS A 131 -15.54 -27.59 -15.69
CA HIS A 131 -16.83 -28.19 -15.32
C HIS A 131 -18.01 -27.25 -15.55
N PHE A 132 -17.86 -25.98 -15.16
CA PHE A 132 -18.91 -24.97 -15.30
C PHE A 132 -19.09 -24.55 -16.76
N ILE A 133 -18.00 -24.47 -17.53
CA ILE A 133 -18.01 -24.22 -18.98
C ILE A 133 -18.63 -25.41 -19.75
N GLU A 134 -18.42 -26.66 -19.33
CA GLU A 134 -19.10 -27.83 -19.90
C GLU A 134 -20.61 -27.77 -19.65
N ARG A 135 -21.06 -27.47 -18.42
CA ARG A 135 -22.50 -27.31 -18.13
C ARG A 135 -23.15 -26.19 -18.93
N ILE A 136 -22.46 -25.06 -19.14
CA ILE A 136 -22.97 -23.98 -20.01
C ILE A 136 -23.15 -24.49 -21.45
N LYS A 137 -22.23 -25.31 -21.98
CA LYS A 137 -22.35 -25.91 -23.33
C LYS A 137 -23.48 -26.93 -23.48
N GLU A 138 -24.04 -27.45 -22.38
CA GLU A 138 -25.21 -28.34 -22.38
C GLU A 138 -26.56 -27.59 -22.42
N MET A 139 -26.56 -26.26 -22.25
CA MET A 139 -27.78 -25.42 -22.21
C MET A 139 -28.30 -25.07 -23.61
N ASP A 140 -29.50 -24.50 -23.71
CA ASP A 140 -30.06 -24.00 -24.97
C ASP A 140 -29.21 -22.89 -25.60
N LEU A 141 -29.05 -22.90 -26.93
CA LEU A 141 -28.17 -22.00 -27.69
C LEU A 141 -28.41 -20.50 -27.46
N GLU A 142 -29.67 -20.11 -27.21
CA GLU A 142 -30.03 -18.72 -26.89
C GLU A 142 -29.49 -18.31 -25.51
N VAL A 143 -29.65 -19.19 -24.52
CA VAL A 143 -29.11 -19.00 -23.16
C VAL A 143 -27.58 -19.03 -23.17
N GLN A 144 -26.95 -19.94 -23.94
CA GLN A 144 -25.49 -19.96 -24.14
C GLN A 144 -24.98 -18.63 -24.67
N LYS A 145 -25.60 -18.07 -25.71
CA LYS A 145 -25.18 -16.80 -26.31
C LYS A 145 -25.26 -15.65 -25.30
N SER A 146 -26.36 -15.53 -24.56
CA SER A 146 -26.49 -14.50 -23.53
C SER A 146 -25.52 -14.70 -22.35
N LEU A 147 -25.20 -15.95 -21.97
CA LEU A 147 -24.19 -16.22 -20.96
C LEU A 147 -22.78 -15.84 -21.42
N VAL A 148 -22.44 -16.01 -22.70
CA VAL A 148 -21.16 -15.50 -23.24
C VAL A 148 -21.08 -13.98 -23.14
N GLU A 149 -22.16 -13.26 -23.45
CA GLU A 149 -22.24 -11.80 -23.29
C GLU A 149 -22.04 -11.38 -21.82
N TYR A 150 -22.64 -12.10 -20.85
CA TYR A 150 -22.40 -11.89 -19.42
C TYR A 150 -20.99 -12.25 -18.95
N ILE A 151 -20.37 -13.31 -19.50
CA ILE A 151 -18.97 -13.67 -19.19
C ILE A 151 -18.05 -12.54 -19.63
N GLN A 152 -18.14 -12.09 -20.89
CA GLN A 152 -17.35 -10.99 -21.41
C GLN A 152 -17.55 -9.69 -20.61
N GLN A 153 -18.78 -9.43 -20.14
CA GLN A 153 -19.08 -8.30 -19.25
C GLN A 153 -18.30 -8.33 -17.92
N ILE A 154 -17.90 -9.51 -17.42
CA ILE A 154 -17.27 -9.68 -16.10
C ILE A 154 -15.84 -10.25 -16.13
N THR A 155 -15.31 -10.61 -17.31
CA THR A 155 -13.90 -11.00 -17.52
C THR A 155 -13.12 -9.99 -18.37
N ASP A 156 -13.74 -9.44 -19.41
CA ASP A 156 -13.04 -8.68 -20.46
C ASP A 156 -13.32 -7.17 -20.40
N ASN A 157 -14.45 -6.76 -19.81
CA ASN A 157 -14.84 -5.36 -19.70
C ASN A 157 -14.23 -4.67 -18.47
N THR A 158 -13.28 -3.76 -18.72
CA THR A 158 -12.57 -2.98 -17.70
C THR A 158 -13.47 -2.12 -16.81
N ASP A 159 -14.64 -1.68 -17.29
CA ASP A 159 -15.59 -0.89 -16.48
C ASP A 159 -16.15 -1.68 -15.28
N ASN A 160 -16.20 -3.02 -15.39
CA ASN A 160 -16.75 -3.90 -14.35
C ASN A 160 -15.64 -4.61 -13.55
N VAL A 161 -14.57 -5.05 -14.21
CA VAL A 161 -13.46 -5.77 -13.58
C VAL A 161 -12.13 -5.36 -14.21
N LEU A 162 -11.22 -4.84 -13.38
CA LEU A 162 -9.86 -4.48 -13.78
C LEU A 162 -8.88 -5.58 -13.35
N THR A 163 -8.36 -6.36 -14.30
CA THR A 163 -7.27 -7.33 -14.04
C THR A 163 -5.94 -6.60 -13.91
N PHE A 164 -5.21 -6.78 -12.80
CA PHE A 164 -3.89 -6.17 -12.62
C PHE A 164 -2.81 -7.23 -12.44
N ARG A 165 -1.91 -7.34 -13.42
CA ARG A 165 -0.75 -8.24 -13.38
C ARG A 165 0.53 -7.45 -13.63
N ALA A 166 1.14 -7.00 -12.54
CA ALA A 166 2.32 -6.13 -12.59
C ALA A 166 3.50 -6.68 -13.41
N HIS A 167 3.64 -8.01 -13.47
CA HIS A 167 4.72 -8.68 -14.20
C HIS A 167 4.52 -8.73 -15.72
N ASP A 168 3.26 -8.72 -16.17
CA ASP A 168 2.89 -8.85 -17.58
C ASP A 168 3.01 -7.48 -18.31
N LEU A 169 3.08 -6.36 -17.56
CA LEU A 169 2.99 -4.99 -18.09
C LEU A 169 4.05 -4.64 -19.14
N SER A 170 5.23 -5.25 -19.09
CA SER A 170 6.31 -5.04 -20.07
C SER A 170 6.06 -5.70 -21.43
N GLU A 171 5.10 -6.63 -21.52
CA GLU A 171 4.73 -7.32 -22.76
C GLU A 171 3.65 -6.56 -23.57
N TYR A 172 2.95 -5.60 -22.95
CA TYR A 172 1.88 -4.86 -23.61
C TYR A 172 2.43 -3.77 -24.56
N PRO A 173 1.87 -3.63 -25.77
CA PRO A 173 2.14 -2.49 -26.65
C PRO A 173 1.82 -1.16 -25.97
N ALA A 174 2.60 -0.12 -26.28
CA ALA A 174 2.43 1.23 -25.72
C ALA A 174 1.00 1.78 -25.88
N ASP A 175 0.33 1.50 -27.00
CA ASP A 175 -1.05 1.92 -27.26
C ASP A 175 -2.06 1.25 -26.29
N GLN A 176 -1.79 0.01 -25.87
CA GLN A 176 -2.63 -0.72 -24.92
C GLN A 176 -2.35 -0.27 -23.48
N LEU A 177 -1.09 0.00 -23.14
CA LEU A 177 -0.72 0.62 -21.87
C LEU A 177 -1.30 2.04 -21.72
N LEU A 178 -1.36 2.82 -22.81
CA LEU A 178 -1.99 4.12 -22.83
C LEU A 178 -3.50 4.02 -22.57
N LEU A 179 -4.21 3.14 -23.30
CA LEU A 179 -5.64 2.91 -23.08
C LEU A 179 -5.93 2.42 -21.64
N TYR A 180 -5.09 1.54 -21.09
CA TYR A 180 -5.18 1.09 -19.70
C TYR A 180 -4.98 2.25 -18.71
N ALA A 181 -4.03 3.14 -18.96
CA ALA A 181 -3.78 4.33 -18.16
C ALA A 181 -4.91 5.38 -18.26
N GLU A 182 -5.49 5.58 -19.45
CA GLU A 182 -6.65 6.45 -19.68
C GLU A 182 -7.88 5.93 -18.93
N ASN A 183 -8.17 4.63 -19.02
CA ASN A 183 -9.26 4.00 -18.26
C ASN A 183 -9.01 4.10 -16.74
N MET A 184 -7.78 3.83 -16.28
CA MET A 184 -7.42 4.06 -14.86
C MET A 184 -7.62 5.52 -14.42
N PHE A 185 -7.22 6.50 -15.23
CA PHE A 185 -7.40 7.92 -14.92
C PHE A 185 -8.89 8.31 -14.85
N TYR A 186 -9.71 7.78 -15.75
CA TYR A 186 -11.16 7.94 -15.72
C TYR A 186 -11.76 7.34 -14.43
N HIS A 187 -11.43 6.09 -14.10
CA HIS A 187 -11.91 5.45 -12.87
C HIS A 187 -11.41 6.16 -11.59
N ILE A 188 -10.18 6.66 -11.55
CA ILE A 188 -9.64 7.44 -10.42
C ILE A 188 -10.38 8.78 -10.27
N THR A 189 -10.77 9.40 -11.38
CA THR A 189 -11.57 10.64 -11.40
C THR A 189 -12.97 10.36 -10.87
N GLN A 190 -13.66 9.32 -11.38
CA GLN A 190 -14.97 8.89 -10.86
C GLN A 190 -14.90 8.53 -9.36
N LEU A 191 -13.87 7.82 -8.91
CA LEU A 191 -13.67 7.51 -7.49
C LEU A 191 -13.43 8.76 -6.63
N SER A 192 -12.84 9.82 -7.20
CA SER A 192 -12.68 11.11 -6.51
C SER A 192 -14.02 11.85 -6.40
N GLU A 193 -14.82 11.87 -7.46
CA GLU A 193 -16.17 12.46 -7.44
C GLU A 193 -17.10 11.68 -6.50
N ASP A 194 -17.12 10.35 -6.58
CA ASP A 194 -17.91 9.46 -5.72
C ASP A 194 -17.52 9.59 -4.24
N ARG A 195 -16.22 9.75 -3.94
CA ARG A 195 -15.74 10.07 -2.58
C ARG A 195 -16.35 11.37 -2.08
N ASP A 196 -16.28 12.44 -2.86
CA ASP A 196 -16.72 13.76 -2.42
C ASP A 196 -18.26 13.85 -2.34
N ASN A 197 -18.97 13.18 -3.26
CA ASN A 197 -20.41 12.92 -3.18
C ASN A 197 -20.79 12.15 -1.90
N CYS A 198 -20.05 11.09 -1.55
CA CYS A 198 -20.25 10.34 -0.32
C CYS A 198 -19.99 11.19 0.93
N VAL A 199 -18.95 12.02 0.96
CA VAL A 199 -18.66 12.95 2.06
C VAL A 199 -19.78 13.98 2.22
N GLY A 200 -20.31 14.51 1.11
CA GLY A 200 -21.49 15.38 1.10
C GLY A 200 -22.74 14.70 1.66
N MET A 201 -23.06 13.50 1.18
CA MET A 201 -24.20 12.71 1.64
C MET A 201 -24.08 12.31 3.12
N VAL A 202 -22.90 11.88 3.59
CA VAL A 202 -22.65 11.55 5.00
C VAL A 202 -22.80 12.79 5.89
N SER A 203 -22.37 13.96 5.40
CA SER A 203 -22.54 15.24 6.11
C SER A 203 -24.02 15.63 6.21
N HIS A 204 -24.79 15.46 5.14
CA HIS A 204 -26.23 15.71 5.11
C HIS A 204 -27.00 14.77 6.04
N LEU A 205 -26.79 13.45 5.91
CA LEU A 205 -27.42 12.43 6.76
C LEU A 205 -27.03 12.57 8.24
N SER A 206 -25.80 13.03 8.54
CA SER A 206 -25.39 13.34 9.91
C SER A 206 -26.14 14.56 10.47
N TYR A 207 -26.36 15.59 9.66
CA TYR A 207 -27.17 16.75 10.04
C TYR A 207 -28.65 16.36 10.27
N GLU A 208 -29.23 15.54 9.39
CA GLU A 208 -30.60 15.02 9.55
C GLU A 208 -30.74 14.14 10.80
N ARG A 209 -29.81 13.21 11.03
CA ARG A 209 -29.74 12.41 12.26
C ARG A 209 -29.74 13.32 13.49
N ASP A 210 -28.89 14.34 13.51
CA ASP A 210 -28.76 15.24 14.65
C ASP A 210 -29.99 16.14 14.80
N ALA A 211 -30.68 16.48 13.71
CA ALA A 211 -31.96 17.17 13.75
C ALA A 211 -33.06 16.28 14.35
N LEU A 212 -33.18 15.03 13.90
CA LEU A 212 -34.14 14.05 14.43
C LEU A 212 -33.89 13.72 15.91
N LEU A 213 -32.61 13.65 16.34
CA LEU A 213 -32.25 13.48 17.76
C LEU A 213 -32.70 14.70 18.59
N ARG A 214 -32.40 15.92 18.16
CA ARG A 214 -32.87 17.16 18.82
C ARG A 214 -34.41 17.21 18.88
N ASP A 215 -35.09 16.79 17.82
CA ASP A 215 -36.55 16.80 17.74
C ASP A 215 -37.17 15.75 18.68
N SER A 216 -36.54 14.58 18.82
CA SER A 216 -36.88 13.55 19.82
C SER A 216 -36.67 14.05 21.26
N GLU A 217 -35.57 14.76 21.55
CA GLU A 217 -35.34 15.37 22.86
C GLU A 217 -36.37 16.48 23.17
N SER A 218 -36.81 17.24 22.16
CA SER A 218 -37.80 18.31 22.33
C SER A 218 -39.18 17.75 22.71
N LYS A 219 -39.61 16.65 22.07
CA LYS A 219 -40.91 15.99 22.32
C LYS A 219 -41.01 15.38 23.72
N ASN A 220 -39.88 15.02 24.33
CA ASN A 220 -39.81 14.57 25.72
C ASN A 220 -39.81 15.72 26.75
N ARG A 221 -39.84 16.99 26.34
CA ARG A 221 -39.89 18.17 27.24
C ARG A 221 -41.27 18.85 27.26
N GLY A 222 -42.33 18.07 27.46
CA GLY A 222 -43.68 18.59 27.67
C GLY A 222 -43.80 19.41 28.95
N ALA A 223 -43.82 20.74 28.84
CA ALA A 223 -43.85 21.65 29.98
C ALA A 223 -45.24 21.74 30.65
N PHE A 224 -45.38 21.15 31.84
CA PHE A 224 -46.56 21.34 32.68
C PHE A 224 -46.73 22.83 33.05
N SER A 225 -47.81 23.43 32.55
CA SER A 225 -48.20 24.81 32.85
C SER A 225 -49.57 24.82 33.55
N PRO A 226 -49.68 25.28 34.81
CA PRO A 226 -50.96 25.31 35.51
C PRO A 226 -51.88 26.44 34.98
N PRO A 227 -53.20 26.26 34.98
CA PRO A 227 -54.15 27.27 34.48
C PRO A 227 -54.33 28.44 35.47
N PRO A 228 -54.70 29.64 34.97
CA PRO A 228 -54.96 30.80 35.84
C PRO A 228 -56.28 30.64 36.60
N SER A 229 -56.21 30.78 37.93
CA SER A 229 -57.40 30.77 38.81
C SER A 229 -58.11 32.14 38.84
N PRO A 230 -59.44 32.19 39.03
CA PRO A 230 -60.24 33.38 38.73
C PRO A 230 -60.24 34.47 39.81
N ALA A 231 -60.52 35.70 39.40
CA ALA A 231 -60.64 36.85 40.30
C ALA A 231 -61.85 36.73 41.25
N VAL A 232 -61.59 36.78 42.56
CA VAL A 232 -62.63 36.74 43.60
C VAL A 232 -63.32 38.09 43.73
N ARG A 233 -64.64 38.14 43.52
CA ARG A 233 -65.46 39.33 43.73
C ARG A 233 -65.64 39.62 45.22
N HIS A 234 -65.57 40.90 45.61
CA HIS A 234 -66.07 41.33 46.91
C HIS A 234 -67.59 41.14 46.99
N ASN A 235 -68.07 40.46 48.03
CA ASN A 235 -69.46 40.54 48.49
C ASN A 235 -69.47 41.01 49.96
N LYS A 236 -70.43 41.88 50.29
CA LYS A 236 -70.65 42.40 51.65
C LYS A 236 -71.67 41.54 52.38
N GLU A 237 -71.23 40.82 53.40
CA GLU A 237 -72.06 40.43 54.54
C GLU A 237 -71.25 40.69 55.81
N LEU A 238 -71.89 41.05 56.93
CA LEU A 238 -71.21 41.25 58.21
C LEU A 238 -71.31 39.96 59.05
N PRO A 239 -70.22 39.21 59.26
CA PRO A 239 -70.22 38.09 60.18
C PRO A 239 -70.16 38.61 61.62
N SER A 240 -70.62 37.80 62.58
CA SER A 240 -70.41 38.10 64.00
C SER A 240 -68.91 38.15 64.33
N THR A 241 -68.55 38.86 65.40
CA THR A 241 -67.14 39.06 65.79
C THR A 241 -66.37 37.77 66.08
N HIS A 242 -67.07 36.66 66.36
CA HIS A 242 -66.46 35.33 66.46
C HIS A 242 -66.11 34.71 65.10
N ALA A 243 -66.98 34.80 64.10
CA ALA A 243 -66.71 34.25 62.77
C ALA A 243 -65.53 34.95 62.08
N ASN A 244 -65.37 36.26 62.28
CA ASN A 244 -64.20 36.99 61.80
C ASN A 244 -62.91 36.58 62.53
N LYS A 245 -62.96 36.37 63.85
CA LYS A 245 -61.80 35.87 64.62
C LYS A 245 -61.36 34.48 64.18
N GLU A 246 -62.32 33.57 63.97
CA GLU A 246 -62.01 32.21 63.53
C GLU A 246 -61.46 32.17 62.10
N LYS A 247 -62.01 33.00 61.19
CA LYS A 247 -61.45 33.15 59.85
C LYS A 247 -60.04 33.74 59.86
N ILE A 248 -59.75 34.69 60.76
CA ILE A 248 -58.38 35.21 60.96
C ILE A 248 -57.48 34.10 61.50
N ARG A 249 -57.93 33.29 62.47
CA ARG A 249 -57.16 32.17 63.01
C ARG A 249 -56.74 31.19 61.91
N LEU A 250 -57.70 30.72 61.11
CA LEU A 250 -57.46 29.78 60.01
C LEU A 250 -56.56 30.37 58.91
N LEU A 251 -56.69 31.67 58.59
CA LEU A 251 -55.78 32.32 57.64
C LEU A 251 -54.37 32.51 58.19
N THR A 252 -54.20 32.72 59.50
CA THR A 252 -52.88 32.74 60.14
C THR A 252 -52.25 31.35 60.17
N GLU A 253 -53.05 30.32 60.43
CA GLU A 253 -52.66 28.90 60.41
C GLU A 253 -52.30 28.42 58.99
N GLU A 254 -52.97 28.90 57.95
CA GLU A 254 -52.56 28.68 56.55
C GLU A 254 -51.26 29.44 56.22
N ILE A 255 -51.07 30.69 56.69
CA ILE A 255 -49.85 31.48 56.46
C ILE A 255 -48.63 30.83 57.14
N GLU A 256 -48.71 30.55 58.45
CA GLU A 256 -48.36 29.25 59.05
C GLU A 256 -47.70 28.20 58.15
N GLU A 257 -48.53 27.27 57.67
CA GLU A 257 -48.14 26.15 56.79
C GLU A 257 -47.40 26.61 55.52
N LYS A 258 -47.82 27.71 54.88
CA LYS A 258 -47.14 28.22 53.67
C LYS A 258 -45.73 28.72 54.00
N ASN A 259 -45.50 29.32 55.17
CA ASN A 259 -44.18 29.78 55.60
C ASN A 259 -43.24 28.60 55.84
N VAL A 260 -43.73 27.52 56.46
CA VAL A 260 -42.97 26.26 56.66
C VAL A 260 -42.61 25.63 55.31
N ALA A 261 -43.59 25.41 54.43
CA ALA A 261 -43.35 24.84 53.10
C ALA A 261 -42.42 25.72 52.23
N LEU A 262 -42.49 27.05 52.37
CA LEU A 262 -41.55 27.99 51.73
C LEU A 262 -40.15 27.98 52.37
N SER A 263 -39.97 27.43 53.57
CA SER A 263 -38.62 27.16 54.12
C SER A 263 -38.08 25.86 53.55
N GLU A 264 -38.87 24.78 53.60
CA GLU A 264 -38.50 23.45 53.08
C GLU A 264 -38.08 23.53 51.60
N LEU A 265 -38.88 24.18 50.75
CA LEU A 265 -38.56 24.40 49.33
C LEU A 265 -37.33 25.29 49.09
N ARG A 266 -36.95 26.16 50.04
CA ARG A 266 -35.70 26.94 49.96
C ARG A 266 -34.50 26.08 50.31
N ASP A 267 -34.62 25.24 51.34
CA ASP A 267 -33.55 24.34 51.77
C ASP A 267 -33.30 23.23 50.73
N GLU A 268 -34.36 22.68 50.12
CA GLU A 268 -34.27 21.79 48.95
C GLU A 268 -33.59 22.49 47.76
N LEU A 269 -33.94 23.74 47.45
CA LEU A 269 -33.31 24.51 46.38
C LEU A 269 -31.83 24.79 46.66
N ILE A 270 -31.44 25.00 47.93
CA ILE A 270 -30.04 25.18 48.35
C ILE A 270 -29.27 23.85 48.23
N ALA A 271 -29.86 22.73 48.67
CA ALA A 271 -29.27 21.40 48.54
C ALA A 271 -29.09 21.00 47.05
N SER A 272 -30.11 21.24 46.23
CA SER A 272 -30.07 21.02 44.78
C SER A 272 -28.99 21.85 44.10
N LYS A 273 -28.88 23.15 44.41
CA LYS A 273 -27.80 24.02 43.91
C LYS A 273 -26.42 23.51 44.30
N LYS A 274 -26.25 23.06 45.55
CA LYS A 274 -24.97 22.52 46.04
C LYS A 274 -24.57 21.24 45.30
N SER A 275 -25.52 20.32 45.08
CA SER A 275 -25.30 19.09 44.31
C SER A 275 -25.02 19.37 42.82
N LEU A 276 -25.66 20.37 42.23
CA LEU A 276 -25.40 20.80 40.86
C LEU A 276 -23.98 21.37 40.71
N GLU A 277 -23.49 22.11 41.70
CA GLU A 277 -22.14 22.67 41.68
C GLU A 277 -21.04 21.60 41.88
N THR A 278 -21.27 20.57 42.71
CA THR A 278 -20.34 19.42 42.79
C THR A 278 -20.31 18.64 41.47
N LEU A 279 -21.47 18.37 40.86
CA LEU A 279 -21.55 17.71 39.55
C LEU A 279 -20.86 18.52 38.43
N ARG A 280 -20.91 19.86 38.48
CA ARG A 280 -20.12 20.74 37.59
C ARG A 280 -18.62 20.58 37.80
N GLN A 281 -18.17 20.50 39.05
CA GLN A 281 -16.76 20.34 39.37
C GLN A 281 -16.24 18.96 38.94
N GLU A 282 -17.01 17.89 39.17
CA GLU A 282 -16.72 16.53 38.72
C GLU A 282 -16.69 16.42 37.19
N ASN A 283 -17.64 17.03 36.48
CA ASN A 283 -17.64 17.08 35.02
C ASN A 283 -16.40 17.84 34.49
N LYS A 284 -15.96 18.91 35.19
CA LYS A 284 -14.74 19.65 34.84
C LYS A 284 -13.47 18.80 35.03
N SER A 285 -13.37 17.99 36.09
CA SER A 285 -12.23 17.06 36.26
C SER A 285 -12.26 15.92 35.26
N LEU A 286 -13.41 15.28 35.03
CA LEU A 286 -13.56 14.23 34.00
C LEU A 286 -13.21 14.77 32.60
N SER A 287 -13.58 16.02 32.31
CA SER A 287 -13.20 16.72 31.07
C SER A 287 -11.71 17.09 31.00
N GLN A 288 -10.96 17.06 32.11
CA GLN A 288 -9.50 17.18 32.13
C GLN A 288 -8.83 15.81 31.98
N ASP A 289 -9.34 14.78 32.66
CA ASP A 289 -8.85 13.41 32.58
C ASP A 289 -9.02 12.83 31.16
N ALA A 290 -10.15 13.12 30.50
CA ALA A 290 -10.37 12.75 29.09
C ALA A 290 -9.34 13.37 28.13
N ARG A 291 -8.80 14.56 28.44
CA ARG A 291 -7.72 15.19 27.65
C ARG A 291 -6.37 14.52 27.90
N TRP A 292 -6.08 14.10 29.14
CA TRP A 292 -4.89 13.31 29.45
C TRP A 292 -4.95 11.91 28.81
N VAL A 293 -6.10 11.22 28.88
CA VAL A 293 -6.31 9.92 28.22
C VAL A 293 -6.11 10.03 26.70
N LYS A 294 -6.53 11.14 26.07
CA LYS A 294 -6.20 11.39 24.66
C LYS A 294 -4.69 11.58 24.46
N ALA A 295 -4.03 12.45 25.22
CA ALA A 295 -2.60 12.71 25.08
C ALA A 295 -1.75 11.43 25.25
N TYR A 296 -2.06 10.59 26.23
CA TYR A 296 -1.40 9.30 26.41
C TYR A 296 -1.71 8.29 25.29
N ARG A 297 -2.90 8.35 24.68
CA ARG A 297 -3.20 7.53 23.49
C ARG A 297 -2.38 7.99 22.28
N ASP A 298 -2.31 9.29 22.03
CA ASP A 298 -1.52 9.89 20.96
C ASP A 298 -0.01 9.56 21.15
N GLU A 299 0.48 9.55 22.41
CA GLU A 299 1.84 9.11 22.76
C GLU A 299 2.05 7.60 22.57
N ILE A 300 1.11 6.74 22.98
CA ILE A 300 1.15 5.29 22.77
C ILE A 300 1.18 4.95 21.28
N ASP A 301 0.37 5.62 20.46
CA ASP A 301 0.32 5.37 19.01
C ASP A 301 1.61 5.90 18.31
N ALA A 302 2.21 6.99 18.81
CA ALA A 302 3.54 7.42 18.39
C ALA A 302 4.68 6.49 18.85
N LEU A 303 4.52 5.78 19.98
CA LEU A 303 5.46 4.75 20.45
C LEU A 303 5.34 3.46 19.61
N LYS A 304 4.13 2.99 19.28
CA LYS A 304 3.92 1.86 18.35
C LYS A 304 4.61 2.10 17.02
N SER A 305 4.42 3.27 16.41
CA SER A 305 5.07 3.62 15.13
C SER A 305 6.60 3.56 15.21
N LYS A 306 7.20 3.85 16.39
CA LYS A 306 8.64 3.66 16.63
C LYS A 306 9.00 2.19 16.79
N THR A 307 8.21 1.38 17.51
CA THR A 307 8.37 -0.08 17.59
C THR A 307 8.32 -0.72 16.21
N ASP A 308 7.28 -0.47 15.41
CA ASP A 308 7.16 -0.99 14.04
C ASP A 308 8.39 -0.61 13.17
N LYS A 309 9.01 0.55 13.43
CA LYS A 309 10.25 0.98 12.76
C LYS A 309 11.48 0.22 13.27
N VAL A 310 11.57 -0.08 14.56
CA VAL A 310 12.63 -0.93 15.12
C VAL A 310 12.50 -2.35 14.56
N ASP A 311 11.31 -2.95 14.58
CA ASP A 311 11.08 -4.32 14.09
C ASP A 311 11.48 -4.49 12.61
N ARG A 312 11.16 -3.50 11.76
CA ARG A 312 11.64 -3.44 10.36
C ARG A 312 13.17 -3.35 10.26
N LEU A 313 13.80 -2.49 11.06
CA LEU A 313 15.26 -2.34 11.08
C LEU A 313 15.96 -3.59 11.61
N GLU A 314 15.37 -4.32 12.55
CA GLU A 314 15.89 -5.61 13.04
C GLU A 314 15.76 -6.72 11.99
N ALA A 315 14.62 -6.78 11.27
CA ALA A 315 14.44 -7.71 10.15
C ALA A 315 15.44 -7.45 9.01
N ASP A 316 15.67 -6.19 8.63
CA ASP A 316 16.69 -5.86 7.62
C ASP A 316 18.11 -6.10 8.14
N ASN A 317 18.38 -5.87 9.44
CA ASN A 317 19.66 -6.24 10.06
C ASN A 317 19.91 -7.76 10.02
N HIS A 318 18.87 -8.58 10.18
CA HIS A 318 18.94 -10.04 10.01
C HIS A 318 19.27 -10.41 8.56
N ARG A 319 18.55 -9.83 7.59
CA ARG A 319 18.79 -10.03 6.14
C ARG A 319 20.21 -9.64 5.72
N PHE A 320 20.76 -8.54 6.26
CA PHE A 320 22.14 -8.15 6.00
C PHE A 320 23.16 -9.11 6.63
N LYS A 321 22.88 -9.67 7.81
CA LYS A 321 23.71 -10.74 8.42
C LYS A 321 23.71 -12.03 7.60
N GLU A 322 22.60 -12.36 6.95
CA GLU A 322 22.51 -13.52 6.06
C GLU A 322 23.32 -13.27 4.78
N LYS A 323 23.08 -12.17 4.07
CA LYS A 323 23.88 -11.77 2.90
C LYS A 323 25.38 -11.71 3.17
N LEU A 324 25.79 -11.32 4.38
CA LEU A 324 27.20 -11.29 4.77
C LEU A 324 27.79 -12.69 4.96
N ARG A 325 27.02 -13.66 5.46
CA ARG A 325 27.42 -15.09 5.50
C ARG A 325 27.53 -15.68 4.09
N ASP A 326 26.61 -15.31 3.20
CA ASP A 326 26.65 -15.75 1.80
C ASP A 326 27.90 -15.20 1.10
N LEU A 327 28.23 -13.92 1.31
CA LEU A 327 29.47 -13.32 0.82
C LEU A 327 30.73 -14.01 1.39
N ASP A 328 30.76 -14.34 2.69
CA ASP A 328 31.86 -15.13 3.28
C ASP A 328 31.96 -16.55 2.69
N TYR A 329 30.84 -17.17 2.32
CA TYR A 329 30.80 -18.46 1.64
C TYR A 329 31.34 -18.35 0.20
N TYR A 330 30.80 -17.43 -0.62
CA TYR A 330 31.27 -17.23 -1.99
C TYR A 330 32.73 -16.79 -2.06
N LYS A 331 33.20 -15.99 -1.09
CA LYS A 331 34.62 -15.64 -0.96
C LYS A 331 35.49 -16.88 -0.75
N LYS A 332 35.17 -17.74 0.21
CA LYS A 332 35.89 -19.01 0.43
C LYS A 332 35.86 -19.89 -0.81
N ARG A 333 34.71 -20.00 -1.48
CA ARG A 333 34.58 -20.78 -2.70
C ARG A 333 35.45 -20.23 -3.85
N ALA A 334 35.60 -18.91 -3.94
CA ALA A 334 36.49 -18.26 -4.89
C ALA A 334 37.99 -18.37 -4.49
N GLU A 335 38.30 -18.59 -3.21
CA GLU A 335 39.64 -18.90 -2.73
C GLU A 335 40.00 -20.37 -3.04
N GLU A 336 39.13 -21.33 -2.71
CA GLU A 336 39.24 -22.76 -3.11
C GLU A 336 39.46 -22.94 -4.62
N LEU A 337 38.68 -22.24 -5.45
CA LEU A 337 38.78 -22.32 -6.90
C LEU A 337 40.08 -21.70 -7.45
N LYS A 338 40.70 -20.75 -6.74
CA LYS A 338 42.03 -20.23 -7.12
C LYS A 338 43.12 -21.25 -6.81
N GLU A 339 43.12 -21.82 -5.61
CA GLU A 339 44.06 -22.89 -5.22
C GLU A 339 43.99 -24.09 -6.19
N GLN A 340 42.78 -24.48 -6.61
CA GLN A 340 42.58 -25.54 -7.60
C GLN A 340 43.11 -25.16 -8.99
N ASN A 341 42.92 -23.92 -9.45
CA ASN A 341 43.48 -23.46 -10.73
C ASN A 341 45.02 -23.34 -10.68
N GLU A 342 45.59 -22.94 -9.54
CA GLU A 342 47.04 -22.85 -9.34
C GLU A 342 47.69 -24.24 -9.40
N LEU A 343 47.13 -25.23 -8.67
CA LEU A 343 47.56 -26.64 -8.74
C LEU A 343 47.41 -27.25 -10.15
N LEU A 344 46.36 -26.90 -10.89
CA LEU A 344 46.20 -27.31 -12.29
C LEU A 344 47.23 -26.64 -13.21
N TYR A 345 47.58 -25.38 -12.97
CA TYR A 345 48.63 -24.68 -13.71
C TYR A 345 50.01 -25.29 -13.46
N GLU A 346 50.37 -25.56 -12.19
CA GLU A 346 51.61 -26.26 -11.83
C GLU A 346 51.68 -27.64 -12.51
N THR A 347 50.59 -28.41 -12.44
CA THR A 347 50.48 -29.72 -13.10
C THR A 347 50.67 -29.61 -14.62
N ARG A 348 50.09 -28.57 -15.26
CA ARG A 348 50.25 -28.31 -16.70
C ARG A 348 51.71 -28.02 -17.06
N VAL A 349 52.40 -27.18 -16.29
CA VAL A 349 53.82 -26.86 -16.51
C VAL A 349 54.71 -28.10 -16.39
N VAL A 350 54.48 -28.95 -15.38
CA VAL A 350 55.22 -30.23 -15.22
C VAL A 350 54.98 -31.18 -16.40
N LEU A 351 53.77 -31.19 -16.98
CA LEU A 351 53.48 -31.97 -18.20
C LEU A 351 54.11 -31.37 -19.46
N GLU A 352 54.20 -30.03 -19.57
CA GLU A 352 54.91 -29.32 -20.65
C GLU A 352 56.44 -29.60 -20.59
N GLU A 353 57.03 -29.64 -19.40
CA GLU A 353 58.43 -30.05 -19.18
C GLU A 353 58.66 -31.54 -19.53
N GLN A 354 57.72 -32.43 -19.18
CA GLN A 354 57.81 -33.85 -19.55
C GLN A 354 57.69 -34.06 -21.07
N LEU A 355 56.81 -33.32 -21.74
CA LEU A 355 56.58 -33.41 -23.19
C LEU A 355 57.80 -32.88 -23.96
N THR A 356 58.34 -31.71 -23.60
CA THR A 356 59.61 -31.21 -24.18
C THR A 356 60.78 -32.15 -23.89
N GLY A 357 60.80 -32.78 -22.71
CA GLY A 357 61.71 -33.86 -22.34
C GLY A 357 61.48 -35.20 -23.06
N LEU A 358 60.41 -35.36 -23.84
CA LEU A 358 60.18 -36.49 -24.76
C LEU A 358 60.56 -36.11 -26.19
N ASN A 359 60.14 -34.94 -26.68
CA ASN A 359 60.47 -34.46 -28.03
C ASN A 359 61.99 -34.39 -28.27
N SER A 360 62.75 -33.94 -27.26
CA SER A 360 64.24 -33.94 -27.31
C SER A 360 64.87 -35.34 -27.35
N LYS A 361 64.16 -36.38 -26.91
CA LYS A 361 64.57 -37.78 -27.08
C LYS A 361 64.17 -38.32 -28.45
N GLU A 362 63.02 -37.91 -28.98
CA GLU A 362 62.57 -38.22 -30.34
C GLU A 362 63.53 -37.64 -31.40
N GLU A 363 63.91 -36.36 -31.29
CA GLU A 363 64.94 -35.72 -32.12
C GLU A 363 66.27 -36.50 -32.04
N ARG A 364 66.70 -36.92 -30.84
CA ARG A 364 67.92 -37.73 -30.71
C ARG A 364 67.79 -39.13 -31.31
N ILE A 365 66.59 -39.73 -31.31
CA ILE A 365 66.32 -40.99 -32.01
C ILE A 365 66.40 -40.79 -33.52
N GLU A 366 65.78 -39.74 -34.09
CA GLU A 366 65.84 -39.44 -35.53
C GLU A 366 67.29 -39.29 -36.02
N ILE A 367 68.13 -38.54 -35.29
CA ILE A 367 69.56 -38.41 -35.60
C ILE A 367 70.26 -39.77 -35.58
N LEU A 368 69.98 -40.61 -34.57
CA LEU A 368 70.54 -41.96 -34.46
C LEU A 368 70.05 -42.91 -35.55
N GLU A 369 68.80 -42.77 -36.02
CA GLU A 369 68.27 -43.53 -37.15
C GLU A 369 68.93 -43.12 -38.48
N GLU A 370 69.21 -41.82 -38.67
CA GLU A 370 69.93 -41.36 -39.86
C GLU A 370 71.41 -41.78 -39.85
N GLU A 371 72.09 -41.73 -38.69
CA GLU A 371 73.42 -42.32 -38.47
C GLU A 371 73.39 -43.82 -38.81
N ASN A 372 72.39 -44.57 -38.32
CA ASN A 372 72.23 -46.00 -38.56
C ASN A 372 71.96 -46.32 -40.04
N LYS A 373 71.18 -45.48 -40.74
CA LYS A 373 70.92 -45.55 -42.19
C LYS A 373 72.20 -45.31 -43.01
N LYS A 374 73.01 -44.32 -42.63
CA LYS A 374 74.32 -44.03 -43.24
C LYS A 374 75.27 -45.23 -43.07
N LEU A 375 75.35 -45.80 -41.87
CA LEU A 375 76.16 -47.00 -41.59
C LEU A 375 75.68 -48.23 -42.39
N LYS A 376 74.37 -48.48 -42.48
CA LYS A 376 73.80 -49.55 -43.32
C LYS A 376 74.18 -49.38 -44.81
N SER A 377 74.11 -48.16 -45.33
CA SER A 377 74.50 -47.86 -46.72
C SER A 377 76.00 -48.10 -46.96
N HIS A 378 76.86 -47.77 -45.98
CA HIS A 378 78.30 -48.02 -46.07
C HIS A 378 78.62 -49.52 -46.02
N ILE A 379 77.95 -50.29 -45.14
CA ILE A 379 78.08 -51.76 -45.09
C ILE A 379 77.62 -52.40 -46.41
N HIS A 380 76.57 -51.88 -47.04
CA HIS A 380 76.11 -52.35 -48.35
C HIS A 380 77.17 -52.12 -49.44
N HIS A 381 77.75 -50.93 -49.52
CA HIS A 381 78.80 -50.59 -50.49
C HIS A 381 80.06 -51.46 -50.29
N LEU A 382 80.49 -51.69 -49.04
CA LEU A 382 81.61 -52.59 -48.73
C LEU A 382 81.30 -54.06 -49.10
N ALA A 383 80.03 -54.48 -49.00
CA ALA A 383 79.61 -55.81 -49.43
C ALA A 383 79.61 -55.97 -50.96
N GLU A 384 79.25 -54.91 -51.70
CA GLU A 384 79.32 -54.85 -53.16
C GLU A 384 80.76 -54.85 -53.67
N GLU A 385 81.65 -54.04 -53.07
CA GLU A 385 83.10 -54.05 -53.37
C GLU A 385 83.68 -55.46 -53.14
N ARG A 386 83.39 -56.07 -51.99
CA ARG A 386 83.82 -57.44 -51.68
C ARG A 386 83.25 -58.47 -52.67
N GLN A 387 82.04 -58.26 -53.20
CA GLN A 387 81.46 -59.14 -54.22
C GLN A 387 82.13 -58.94 -55.58
N PHE A 388 82.47 -57.71 -55.96
CA PHE A 388 83.24 -57.39 -57.15
C PHE A 388 84.65 -58.00 -57.09
N ASP A 389 85.35 -57.86 -55.96
CA ASP A 389 86.65 -58.49 -55.73
C ASP A 389 86.57 -60.03 -55.78
N GLN A 390 85.48 -60.63 -55.28
CA GLN A 390 85.25 -62.08 -55.38
C GLN A 390 84.99 -62.54 -56.82
N LEU A 391 84.32 -61.74 -57.65
CA LEU A 391 84.15 -62.03 -59.08
C LEU A 391 85.49 -61.93 -59.80
N LYS A 392 86.23 -60.84 -59.59
CA LYS A 392 87.53 -60.61 -60.21
C LYS A 392 88.60 -61.63 -59.78
N LEU A 393 88.53 -62.12 -58.53
CA LEU A 393 89.36 -63.23 -58.07
C LEU A 393 89.02 -64.54 -58.79
N LYS A 394 87.75 -64.80 -59.10
CA LYS A 394 87.36 -65.96 -59.93
C LYS A 394 87.85 -65.81 -61.36
N GLU A 395 87.67 -64.66 -61.99
CA GLU A 395 88.18 -64.36 -63.34
C GLU A 395 89.69 -64.66 -63.41
N VAL A 396 90.49 -64.13 -62.47
CA VAL A 396 91.94 -64.37 -62.41
C VAL A 396 92.28 -65.83 -62.07
N MET A 397 91.46 -66.54 -61.29
CA MET A 397 91.64 -67.99 -61.05
C MET A 397 91.32 -68.83 -62.30
N GLU A 398 90.33 -68.43 -63.09
CA GLU A 398 89.93 -69.08 -64.34
C GLU A 398 90.96 -68.80 -65.45
N GLU A 399 91.46 -67.57 -65.58
CA GLU A 399 92.61 -67.21 -66.43
C GLU A 399 93.86 -68.03 -66.07
N ASN A 400 94.20 -68.13 -64.78
CA ASN A 400 95.37 -68.88 -64.33
C ASN A 400 95.19 -70.40 -64.54
N ALA A 401 93.97 -70.93 -64.37
CA ALA A 401 93.66 -72.32 -64.71
C ALA A 401 93.79 -72.58 -66.22
N GLN A 402 93.31 -71.66 -67.07
CA GLN A 402 93.47 -71.74 -68.52
C GLN A 402 94.96 -71.69 -68.91
N LEU A 403 95.75 -70.77 -68.34
CA LEU A 403 97.20 -70.70 -68.57
C LEU A 403 97.95 -71.97 -68.11
N ILE A 404 97.47 -72.66 -67.07
CA ILE A 404 97.99 -73.98 -66.67
C ILE A 404 97.66 -75.04 -67.72
N VAL A 405 96.44 -75.05 -68.27
CA VAL A 405 96.02 -75.96 -69.36
C VAL A 405 96.80 -75.67 -70.64
N ASP A 406 96.92 -74.42 -71.06
CA ASP A 406 97.67 -74.02 -72.26
C ASP A 406 99.16 -74.37 -72.13
N LYS A 407 99.73 -74.21 -70.93
CA LYS A 407 101.08 -74.68 -70.62
C LYS A 407 101.20 -76.20 -70.70
N GLN A 408 100.22 -76.97 -70.20
CA GLN A 408 100.22 -78.43 -70.32
C GLN A 408 100.10 -78.88 -71.78
N ASN A 409 99.25 -78.23 -72.57
CA ASN A 409 99.09 -78.47 -74.00
C ASN A 409 100.40 -78.17 -74.76
N SER A 410 101.00 -76.99 -74.53
CA SER A 410 102.29 -76.62 -75.13
C SER A 410 103.44 -77.55 -74.68
N MET A 411 103.43 -78.04 -73.44
CA MET A 411 104.37 -79.08 -72.99
C MET A 411 104.13 -80.44 -73.65
N ALA A 412 102.88 -80.80 -73.95
CA ALA A 412 102.54 -82.03 -74.69
C ALA A 412 102.93 -81.93 -76.17
N GLU A 413 102.72 -80.76 -76.81
CA GLU A 413 103.22 -80.46 -78.15
C GLU A 413 104.76 -80.51 -78.20
N ALA A 414 105.44 -79.89 -77.22
CA ALA A 414 106.89 -79.96 -77.11
C ALA A 414 107.40 -81.39 -76.87
N ALA A 415 106.68 -82.23 -76.12
CA ALA A 415 106.99 -83.65 -75.97
C ALA A 415 106.78 -84.44 -77.27
N SER A 416 105.72 -84.13 -78.03
CA SER A 416 105.46 -84.70 -79.36
C SER A 416 106.57 -84.34 -80.35
N LEU A 417 106.96 -83.06 -80.40
CA LEU A 417 108.05 -82.56 -81.23
C LEU A 417 109.42 -83.12 -80.79
N THR A 418 109.62 -83.36 -79.48
CA THR A 418 110.81 -84.08 -78.99
C THR A 418 110.81 -85.53 -79.50
N SER A 419 109.64 -86.21 -79.49
CA SER A 419 109.50 -87.55 -80.05
C SER A 419 109.71 -87.61 -81.57
N GLU A 420 109.41 -86.55 -82.33
CA GLU A 420 109.75 -86.45 -83.76
C GLU A 420 111.25 -86.14 -83.98
N LEU A 421 111.88 -85.34 -83.12
CA LEU A 421 113.31 -85.06 -83.18
C LEU A 421 114.15 -86.30 -82.85
N ASP A 422 113.74 -87.11 -81.86
CA ASP A 422 114.37 -88.39 -81.54
C ASP A 422 114.16 -89.43 -82.66
N ALA A 423 113.05 -89.37 -83.39
CA ALA A 423 112.82 -90.22 -84.56
C ALA A 423 113.83 -89.97 -85.71
N LEU A 424 114.52 -88.82 -85.73
CA LEU A 424 115.55 -88.47 -86.71
C LEU A 424 117.00 -88.82 -86.27
N ARG A 425 117.20 -89.46 -85.11
CA ARG A 425 118.52 -89.98 -84.65
C ARG A 425 118.48 -91.49 -84.39
N GLY A 426 118.98 -92.28 -85.35
CA GLY A 426 118.66 -93.72 -85.42
C GLY A 426 119.48 -94.72 -84.59
N LYS A 427 118.84 -95.90 -84.39
CA LYS A 427 119.37 -97.23 -83.91
C LYS A 427 119.80 -97.31 -82.43
N LYS A 428 119.12 -98.07 -81.55
CA LYS A 428 118.89 -99.54 -81.61
C LYS A 428 117.79 -100.05 -80.64
N SER A 429 116.86 -100.90 -81.16
CA SER A 429 116.52 -102.29 -80.77
C SER A 429 116.75 -102.81 -79.32
N PRO A 430 115.92 -103.72 -78.75
CA PRO A 430 114.57 -104.21 -79.14
C PRO A 430 113.52 -104.28 -77.98
N GLY A 431 112.24 -104.64 -78.27
CA GLY A 431 111.20 -104.70 -77.22
C GLY A 431 109.85 -105.39 -77.53
N SER A 432 109.84 -106.62 -78.08
CA SER A 432 108.69 -107.55 -78.17
C SER A 432 107.53 -107.30 -79.17
N THR A 433 107.22 -108.36 -79.95
CA THR A 433 105.91 -108.78 -80.50
C THR A 433 104.99 -107.72 -81.13
N THR A 434 104.82 -107.55 -82.46
CA THR A 434 104.93 -108.43 -83.66
C THR A 434 103.65 -109.21 -84.05
N PHE A 435 102.93 -108.64 -85.04
CA PHE A 435 102.13 -109.26 -86.14
C PHE A 435 101.01 -110.28 -85.79
N ALA A 436 99.82 -110.29 -86.42
CA ALA A 436 99.36 -109.92 -87.78
C ALA A 436 99.69 -110.96 -88.88
N SER A 437 98.95 -110.89 -90.00
CA SER A 437 99.00 -111.80 -91.16
C SER A 437 98.47 -113.24 -90.92
N GLU A 438 97.94 -113.97 -91.91
CA GLU A 438 97.84 -113.67 -93.36
C GLU A 438 96.64 -114.34 -94.08
N TYR A 439 96.60 -114.07 -95.38
CA TYR A 439 95.98 -114.75 -96.53
C TYR A 439 96.12 -116.31 -96.49
N SER A 440 95.52 -117.14 -97.37
CA SER A 440 94.89 -116.89 -98.69
C SER A 440 93.83 -117.94 -99.08
N GLU A 441 93.41 -117.87 -100.34
CA GLU A 441 92.43 -118.68 -101.07
C GLU A 441 92.70 -120.19 -101.16
N SER A 442 91.61 -120.93 -101.44
CA SER A 442 91.56 -122.12 -102.31
C SER A 442 92.34 -123.40 -101.95
N SER A 443 91.64 -124.31 -101.27
CA SER A 443 91.59 -125.72 -101.72
C SER A 443 90.18 -126.29 -101.57
N SER A 444 89.74 -127.10 -102.54
CA SER A 444 88.37 -127.61 -102.59
C SER A 444 88.18 -128.93 -101.81
N ILE A 445 86.92 -129.33 -101.63
CA ILE A 445 86.45 -130.67 -101.18
C ILE A 445 86.44 -130.94 -99.65
N GLU A 446 87.20 -130.24 -98.79
CA GLU A 446 86.89 -130.22 -97.33
C GLU A 446 85.81 -129.17 -96.96
N VAL A 447 85.50 -128.27 -97.90
CA VAL A 447 84.64 -127.08 -97.73
C VAL A 447 83.21 -127.42 -97.29
N LEU A 448 82.62 -128.51 -97.77
CA LEU A 448 81.19 -128.83 -97.53
C LEU A 448 80.88 -129.30 -96.10
N ARG A 449 81.90 -129.74 -95.34
CA ARG A 449 81.75 -130.05 -93.90
C ARG A 449 81.91 -128.78 -93.07
N MET A 450 83.02 -128.06 -93.30
CA MET A 450 83.35 -126.79 -92.64
C MET A 450 82.27 -125.70 -92.86
N GLN A 451 81.60 -125.66 -94.01
CA GLN A 451 80.50 -124.71 -94.26
C GLN A 451 79.35 -124.83 -93.25
N ARG A 452 79.05 -126.04 -92.75
CA ARG A 452 77.92 -126.25 -91.83
C ARG A 452 78.22 -125.70 -90.43
N GLU A 453 79.45 -125.91 -89.94
CA GLU A 453 79.93 -125.31 -88.68
C GLU A 453 80.14 -123.80 -88.81
N ASN A 454 80.70 -123.31 -89.92
CA ASN A 454 80.83 -121.86 -90.15
C ASN A 454 79.47 -121.14 -90.19
N GLN A 455 78.43 -121.79 -90.70
CA GLN A 455 77.08 -121.23 -90.74
C GLN A 455 76.41 -121.22 -89.35
N GLN A 456 76.81 -122.10 -88.42
CA GLN A 456 76.41 -122.02 -87.01
C GLN A 456 77.21 -120.97 -86.23
N LEU A 457 78.53 -120.91 -86.42
CA LEU A 457 79.40 -119.91 -85.76
C LEU A 457 79.10 -118.47 -86.22
N ARG A 458 78.71 -118.26 -87.48
CA ARG A 458 78.27 -116.94 -87.95
C ARG A 458 76.95 -116.50 -87.30
N LYS A 459 76.00 -117.43 -87.11
CA LYS A 459 74.76 -117.12 -86.37
C LYS A 459 75.05 -116.71 -84.94
N THR A 460 75.87 -117.46 -84.19
CA THR A 460 76.20 -117.08 -82.81
C THR A 460 77.02 -115.79 -82.72
N ILE A 461 77.90 -115.50 -83.69
CA ILE A 461 78.60 -114.21 -83.76
C ILE A 461 77.62 -113.06 -84.04
N ASP A 462 76.67 -113.22 -84.95
CA ASP A 462 75.70 -112.16 -85.25
C ASP A 462 74.67 -112.01 -84.12
N GLU A 463 74.24 -113.08 -83.46
CA GLU A 463 73.46 -113.04 -82.21
C GLU A 463 74.21 -112.31 -81.08
N LEU A 464 75.52 -112.54 -80.92
CA LEU A 464 76.38 -111.82 -79.97
C LEU A 464 76.58 -110.34 -80.34
N LYS A 465 76.60 -109.98 -81.63
CA LYS A 465 76.60 -108.56 -82.04
C LYS A 465 75.28 -107.89 -81.72
N HIS A 466 74.14 -108.54 -81.96
CA HIS A 466 72.82 -107.99 -81.62
C HIS A 466 72.66 -107.84 -80.09
N SER A 467 73.17 -108.78 -79.28
CA SER A 467 73.15 -108.63 -77.82
C SER A 467 74.11 -107.54 -77.33
N GLY A 468 75.31 -107.42 -77.92
CA GLY A 468 76.24 -106.32 -77.64
C GLY A 468 75.65 -104.94 -77.98
N GLN A 469 75.04 -104.82 -79.16
CA GLN A 469 74.32 -103.62 -79.59
C GLN A 469 73.18 -103.27 -78.64
N ARG A 470 72.35 -104.26 -78.24
CA ARG A 470 71.26 -104.04 -77.29
C ARG A 470 71.74 -103.67 -75.88
N ILE A 471 72.93 -104.11 -75.46
CA ILE A 471 73.57 -103.66 -74.20
C ILE A 471 74.02 -102.20 -74.29
N ILE A 472 74.48 -101.72 -75.45
CA ILE A 472 74.83 -100.30 -75.66
C ILE A 472 73.55 -99.44 -75.62
N GLU A 473 72.49 -99.86 -76.32
CA GLU A 473 71.18 -99.20 -76.27
C GLU A 473 70.63 -99.14 -74.84
N LEU A 474 70.60 -100.26 -74.11
CA LEU A 474 70.14 -100.31 -72.72
C LEU A 474 71.00 -99.46 -71.77
N ARG A 475 72.28 -99.22 -72.06
CA ARG A 475 73.11 -98.27 -71.30
C ARG A 475 72.70 -96.82 -71.58
N ALA A 476 72.51 -96.46 -72.85
CA ALA A 476 72.06 -95.12 -73.23
C ALA A 476 70.64 -94.82 -72.68
N GLU A 477 69.72 -95.79 -72.75
CA GLU A 477 68.39 -95.72 -72.13
C GLU A 477 68.49 -95.48 -70.60
N ASN A 478 69.38 -96.21 -69.89
CA ASN A 478 69.59 -96.01 -68.45
C ASN A 478 70.24 -94.66 -68.11
N GLU A 479 71.23 -94.21 -68.88
CA GLU A 479 71.90 -92.92 -68.67
C GLU A 479 70.92 -91.75 -68.90
N GLN A 480 70.08 -91.84 -69.93
CA GLN A 480 69.01 -90.88 -70.19
C GLN A 480 67.96 -90.86 -69.06
N LEU A 481 67.54 -92.03 -68.56
CA LEU A 481 66.63 -92.14 -67.41
C LEU A 481 67.26 -91.62 -66.11
N GLN A 482 68.56 -91.84 -65.89
CA GLN A 482 69.29 -91.32 -64.74
C GLN A 482 69.37 -89.79 -64.77
N ASN A 483 69.68 -89.21 -65.94
CA ASN A 483 69.70 -87.76 -66.13
C ASN A 483 68.31 -87.13 -65.94
N ALA A 484 67.25 -87.71 -66.53
CA ALA A 484 65.87 -87.27 -66.30
C ALA A 484 65.44 -87.37 -64.82
N THR A 485 65.91 -88.40 -64.11
CA THR A 485 65.68 -88.55 -62.66
C THR A 485 66.41 -87.48 -61.83
N LEU A 486 67.58 -87.02 -62.28
CA LEU A 486 68.38 -85.99 -61.62
C LEU A 486 67.79 -84.59 -61.84
N ASP A 487 67.32 -84.30 -63.06
CA ASP A 487 66.58 -83.09 -63.38
C ASP A 487 65.24 -83.02 -62.62
N GLY A 488 64.48 -84.12 -62.58
CA GLY A 488 63.26 -84.25 -61.76
C GLY A 488 63.48 -84.02 -60.26
N LYS A 489 64.64 -84.45 -59.71
CA LYS A 489 65.01 -84.13 -58.33
C LYS A 489 65.36 -82.66 -58.13
N THR A 490 66.04 -82.05 -59.11
CA THR A 490 66.43 -80.62 -59.08
C THR A 490 65.20 -79.72 -59.13
N THR A 491 64.24 -80.01 -60.01
CA THR A 491 62.96 -79.27 -60.07
C THR A 491 62.15 -79.39 -58.79
N VAL A 492 62.06 -80.59 -58.19
CA VAL A 492 61.39 -80.80 -56.89
C VAL A 492 62.11 -80.08 -55.74
N PHE A 493 63.43 -79.99 -55.75
CA PHE A 493 64.18 -79.20 -54.77
C PHE A 493 63.84 -77.71 -54.87
N ASN A 494 63.91 -77.14 -56.08
CA ASN A 494 63.62 -75.72 -56.33
C ASN A 494 62.19 -75.36 -55.92
N LEU A 495 61.19 -76.18 -56.30
CA LEU A 495 59.79 -75.98 -55.94
C LEU A 495 59.55 -76.05 -54.41
N ASN A 496 60.26 -76.94 -53.69
CA ASN A 496 60.20 -76.97 -52.23
C ASN A 496 60.83 -75.72 -51.59
N GLU A 497 61.91 -75.17 -52.17
CA GLU A 497 62.51 -73.93 -51.68
C GLU A 497 61.57 -72.73 -51.91
N GLU A 498 60.95 -72.61 -53.08
CA GLU A 498 59.94 -71.58 -53.35
C GLU A 498 58.73 -71.70 -52.41
N LEU A 499 58.24 -72.92 -52.17
CA LEU A 499 57.12 -73.17 -51.26
C LEU A 499 57.48 -72.82 -49.80
N ALA A 500 58.73 -73.05 -49.37
CA ALA A 500 59.23 -72.59 -48.08
C ALA A 500 59.33 -71.05 -47.99
N ARG A 501 59.88 -70.39 -49.03
CA ARG A 501 59.95 -68.92 -49.14
C ARG A 501 58.56 -68.28 -49.13
N LEU A 502 57.58 -68.88 -49.81
CA LEU A 502 56.18 -68.42 -49.81
C LEU A 502 55.52 -68.58 -48.43
N LYS A 503 55.73 -69.70 -47.73
CA LYS A 503 55.23 -69.89 -46.36
C LYS A 503 55.81 -68.86 -45.39
N ALA A 504 57.13 -68.60 -45.45
CA ALA A 504 57.77 -67.58 -44.63
C ALA A 504 57.20 -66.17 -44.89
N ARG A 505 56.99 -65.81 -46.16
CA ARG A 505 56.38 -64.54 -46.57
C ARG A 505 54.94 -64.40 -46.06
N GLY A 506 54.12 -65.46 -46.16
CA GLY A 506 52.76 -65.48 -45.62
C GLY A 506 52.72 -65.29 -44.11
N LEU A 507 53.59 -65.98 -43.37
CA LEU A 507 53.69 -65.84 -41.91
C LEU A 507 54.10 -64.41 -41.50
N GLN A 508 54.97 -63.76 -42.27
CA GLN A 508 55.36 -62.37 -42.02
C GLN A 508 54.20 -61.41 -42.32
N GLN A 509 53.49 -61.58 -43.44
CA GLN A 509 52.30 -60.79 -43.77
C GLN A 509 51.20 -60.90 -42.72
N GLU A 510 50.97 -62.09 -42.15
CA GLU A 510 50.02 -62.30 -41.05
C GLU A 510 50.44 -61.57 -39.76
N ASN A 511 51.73 -61.59 -39.42
CA ASN A 511 52.26 -60.83 -38.28
C ASN A 511 52.13 -59.32 -38.48
N ASP A 512 52.40 -58.81 -39.68
CA ASP A 512 52.30 -57.38 -39.98
C ASP A 512 50.84 -56.90 -40.06
N LEU A 513 49.91 -57.72 -40.56
CA LEU A 513 48.46 -57.49 -40.46
C LEU A 513 47.98 -57.41 -39.01
N ASN A 514 48.50 -58.26 -38.13
CA ASN A 514 48.14 -58.24 -36.70
C ASN A 514 48.67 -56.99 -35.98
N LYS A 515 49.86 -56.49 -36.34
CA LYS A 515 50.37 -55.18 -35.87
C LYS A 515 49.49 -54.03 -36.35
N LEU A 516 49.11 -54.03 -37.63
CA LEU A 516 48.22 -53.00 -38.19
C LEU A 516 46.84 -53.00 -37.50
N ARG A 517 46.31 -54.19 -37.14
CA ARG A 517 45.09 -54.30 -36.32
C ARG A 517 45.23 -53.72 -34.93
N SER A 518 46.35 -53.94 -34.23
CA SER A 518 46.53 -53.36 -32.89
C SER A 518 46.71 -51.84 -32.93
N ILE A 519 47.41 -51.31 -33.94
CA ILE A 519 47.54 -49.87 -34.18
C ILE A 519 46.17 -49.24 -34.48
N ALA A 520 45.40 -49.83 -35.42
CA ALA A 520 44.07 -49.32 -35.77
C ALA A 520 43.09 -49.35 -34.58
N LYS A 521 43.13 -50.41 -33.74
CA LYS A 521 42.33 -50.48 -32.52
C LYS A 521 42.71 -49.39 -31.51
N ARG A 522 44.01 -49.19 -31.27
CA ARG A 522 44.52 -48.13 -30.39
C ARG A 522 44.10 -46.73 -30.88
N GLN A 523 44.25 -46.47 -32.18
CA GLN A 523 43.79 -45.21 -32.79
C GLN A 523 42.28 -45.02 -32.68
N GLN A 524 41.48 -46.07 -32.80
CA GLN A 524 40.03 -46.01 -32.61
C GLN A 524 39.64 -45.72 -31.15
N GLU A 525 40.40 -46.26 -30.18
CA GLU A 525 40.20 -45.98 -28.75
C GLU A 525 40.62 -44.54 -28.38
N GLU A 526 41.73 -44.04 -28.93
CA GLU A 526 42.19 -42.65 -28.76
C GLU A 526 41.28 -41.62 -29.46
N LEU A 527 40.78 -41.94 -30.65
CA LEU A 527 39.79 -41.09 -31.33
C LEU A 527 38.49 -41.04 -30.53
N LYS A 528 38.07 -42.15 -29.92
CA LYS A 528 36.86 -42.17 -29.10
C LYS A 528 37.01 -41.32 -27.85
N THR A 529 38.10 -41.44 -27.08
CA THR A 529 38.31 -40.58 -25.90
C THR A 529 38.48 -39.11 -26.28
N SER A 530 39.07 -38.81 -27.45
CA SER A 530 39.10 -37.44 -27.97
C SER A 530 37.69 -36.90 -28.28
N VAL A 531 36.81 -37.68 -28.89
CA VAL A 531 35.40 -37.30 -29.14
C VAL A 531 34.61 -37.16 -27.84
N ASP A 532 34.74 -38.11 -26.91
CA ASP A 532 34.09 -38.07 -25.60
C ASP A 532 34.52 -36.80 -24.82
N ASN A 533 35.80 -36.41 -24.88
CA ASN A 533 36.32 -35.16 -24.29
C ASN A 533 35.78 -33.89 -24.97
N VAL A 534 35.71 -33.86 -26.31
CA VAL A 534 35.16 -32.71 -27.07
C VAL A 534 33.67 -32.51 -26.78
N LEU A 535 32.91 -33.59 -26.61
CA LEU A 535 31.51 -33.53 -26.20
C LEU A 535 31.34 -32.94 -24.79
N ASN A 536 32.18 -33.35 -23.84
CA ASN A 536 32.15 -32.81 -22.47
C ASN A 536 32.48 -31.31 -22.45
N LEU A 537 33.59 -30.90 -23.09
CA LEU A 537 33.97 -29.49 -23.21
C LEU A 537 32.92 -28.64 -23.93
N SER A 538 32.24 -29.21 -24.95
CA SER A 538 31.11 -28.54 -25.62
C SER A 538 29.85 -28.46 -24.75
N GLY A 539 29.71 -29.31 -23.74
CA GLY A 539 28.67 -29.21 -22.71
C GLY A 539 28.99 -28.11 -21.72
N GLU A 540 30.18 -28.15 -21.12
CA GLU A 540 30.68 -27.15 -20.16
C GLU A 540 30.66 -25.73 -20.75
N LEU A 541 31.11 -25.55 -22.00
CA LEU A 541 31.08 -24.25 -22.67
C LEU A 541 29.64 -23.74 -22.84
N ARG A 542 28.69 -24.63 -23.13
CA ARG A 542 27.28 -24.29 -23.33
C ARG A 542 26.56 -23.98 -22.01
N GLU A 543 26.95 -24.61 -20.90
CA GLU A 543 26.51 -24.20 -19.56
C GLU A 543 27.06 -22.81 -19.22
N LYS A 544 28.32 -22.51 -19.59
CA LYS A 544 28.90 -21.17 -19.39
C LYS A 544 28.28 -20.08 -20.27
N ASP A 545 27.88 -20.36 -21.50
CA ASP A 545 27.10 -19.42 -22.31
C ASP A 545 25.74 -19.09 -21.66
N VAL A 546 25.10 -20.08 -21.02
CA VAL A 546 23.82 -19.88 -20.28
C VAL A 546 24.05 -19.08 -18.99
N GLU A 547 25.08 -19.40 -18.20
CA GLU A 547 25.46 -18.60 -17.02
C GLU A 547 25.78 -17.15 -17.41
N MET A 548 26.55 -16.93 -18.48
CA MET A 548 26.87 -15.59 -19.01
C MET A 548 25.59 -14.84 -19.37
N SER A 549 24.69 -15.47 -20.14
CA SER A 549 23.41 -14.87 -20.55
C SER A 549 22.57 -14.45 -19.35
N GLN A 550 22.49 -15.29 -18.31
CA GLN A 550 21.77 -14.97 -17.06
C GLN A 550 22.42 -13.82 -16.28
N VAL A 551 23.75 -13.73 -16.26
CA VAL A 551 24.47 -12.63 -15.60
C VAL A 551 24.30 -11.31 -16.38
N GLU A 552 24.27 -11.34 -17.71
CA GLU A 552 24.00 -10.16 -18.54
C GLU A 552 22.56 -9.66 -18.37
N GLU A 553 21.57 -10.56 -18.40
CA GLU A 553 20.15 -10.27 -18.15
C GLU A 553 19.94 -9.70 -16.73
N GLN A 554 20.54 -10.34 -15.72
CA GLN A 554 20.46 -9.88 -14.33
C GLN A 554 21.20 -8.56 -14.10
N SER A 555 22.26 -8.27 -14.87
CA SER A 555 22.93 -6.96 -14.86
C SER A 555 22.06 -5.86 -15.47
N LEU A 556 21.41 -6.14 -16.60
CA LEU A 556 20.48 -5.22 -17.27
C LEU A 556 19.27 -4.89 -16.38
N LEU A 557 18.68 -5.90 -15.74
CA LEU A 557 17.57 -5.72 -14.80
C LEU A 557 17.99 -4.88 -13.57
N ASN A 558 19.21 -5.08 -13.04
CA ASN A 558 19.75 -4.26 -11.96
C ASN A 558 20.02 -2.81 -12.39
N PHE A 559 20.40 -2.58 -13.65
CA PHE A 559 20.57 -1.23 -14.21
C PHE A 559 19.22 -0.51 -14.29
N GLN A 560 18.20 -1.14 -14.87
CA GLN A 560 16.82 -0.60 -14.96
C GLN A 560 16.26 -0.28 -13.55
N LEU A 561 16.38 -1.22 -12.62
CA LEU A 561 16.00 -1.02 -11.21
C LEU A 561 16.82 0.07 -10.48
N SER A 562 17.95 0.51 -11.03
CA SER A 562 18.70 1.65 -10.51
C SER A 562 18.26 2.97 -11.16
N GLU A 563 17.86 2.94 -12.43
CA GLU A 563 17.37 4.11 -13.17
C GLU A 563 15.98 4.53 -12.65
N GLU A 564 15.06 3.59 -12.44
CA GLU A 564 13.76 3.82 -11.78
C GLU A 564 13.93 4.47 -10.40
N LYS A 565 14.83 3.93 -9.56
CA LYS A 565 15.09 4.48 -8.22
C LYS A 565 15.69 5.89 -8.26
N VAL A 566 16.47 6.23 -9.28
CA VAL A 566 16.96 7.60 -9.48
C VAL A 566 15.81 8.52 -9.89
N GLN A 567 14.91 8.06 -10.76
CA GLN A 567 13.72 8.81 -11.18
C GLN A 567 12.75 9.06 -10.01
N ASP A 568 12.49 8.05 -9.18
CA ASP A 568 11.71 8.16 -7.93
C ASP A 568 12.32 9.18 -6.96
N LEU A 569 13.65 9.14 -6.78
CA LEU A 569 14.38 10.08 -5.92
C LEU A 569 14.32 11.52 -6.44
N VAL A 570 14.32 11.72 -7.77
CA VAL A 570 14.13 13.04 -8.39
C VAL A 570 12.69 13.53 -8.15
N SER A 571 11.68 12.68 -8.39
CA SER A 571 10.27 13.04 -8.15
C SER A 571 10.01 13.40 -6.68
N MET A 572 10.52 12.60 -5.74
CA MET A 572 10.43 12.89 -4.31
C MET A 572 11.20 14.17 -3.90
N ALA A 573 12.30 14.50 -4.58
CA ALA A 573 13.05 15.73 -4.32
C ALA A 573 12.29 16.99 -4.80
N ASP A 574 11.58 16.91 -5.92
CA ASP A 574 10.75 18.03 -6.40
C ASP A 574 9.44 18.16 -5.62
N GLU A 575 8.81 17.06 -5.20
CA GLU A 575 7.73 17.08 -4.21
C GLU A 575 8.17 17.73 -2.87
N LEU A 576 9.40 17.45 -2.42
CA LEU A 576 9.95 18.07 -1.21
C LEU A 576 10.12 19.59 -1.38
N LYS A 577 10.63 20.07 -2.53
CA LYS A 577 10.71 21.51 -2.83
C LYS A 577 9.33 22.19 -2.82
N GLU A 578 8.30 21.57 -3.41
CA GLU A 578 6.95 22.16 -3.38
C GLU A 578 6.42 22.22 -1.94
N LYS A 579 6.64 21.17 -1.14
CA LYS A 579 6.23 21.13 0.27
C LYS A 579 7.00 22.17 1.11
N GLU A 580 8.29 22.37 0.88
CA GLU A 580 9.10 23.43 1.52
C GLU A 580 8.62 24.84 1.10
N ALA A 581 8.30 25.06 -0.17
CA ALA A 581 7.71 26.32 -0.64
C ALA A 581 6.34 26.59 0.02
N LYS A 582 5.52 25.55 0.20
CA LYS A 582 4.20 25.66 0.85
C LYS A 582 4.31 25.88 2.36
N ILE A 583 5.27 25.24 3.02
CA ILE A 583 5.58 25.48 4.44
C ILE A 583 6.08 26.92 4.65
N THR A 584 6.97 27.42 3.78
CA THR A 584 7.46 28.81 3.90
C THR A 584 6.37 29.85 3.64
N GLN A 585 5.45 29.63 2.69
CA GLN A 585 4.24 30.46 2.56
C GLN A 585 3.37 30.41 3.82
N LEU A 586 3.04 29.21 4.33
CA LEU A 586 2.18 29.07 5.51
C LEU A 586 2.78 29.71 6.77
N ASN A 587 4.11 29.69 6.91
CA ASN A 587 4.81 30.38 7.98
C ASN A 587 4.69 31.91 7.86
N GLN A 588 4.85 32.49 6.66
CA GLN A 588 4.64 33.93 6.44
C GLN A 588 3.18 34.34 6.72
N GLU A 589 2.22 33.52 6.31
CA GLU A 589 0.81 33.74 6.64
C GLU A 589 0.53 33.65 8.15
N ALA A 590 1.18 32.73 8.87
CA ALA A 590 1.06 32.61 10.32
C ALA A 590 1.68 33.80 11.04
N GLU A 591 2.83 34.30 10.57
CA GLU A 591 3.51 35.48 11.09
C GLU A 591 2.65 36.75 10.93
N GLN A 592 2.09 37.00 9.73
CA GLN A 592 1.12 38.08 9.49
C GLN A 592 -0.14 37.98 10.37
N LYS A 593 -0.66 36.76 10.59
CA LYS A 593 -1.80 36.52 11.48
C LYS A 593 -1.40 36.80 12.94
N GLN A 594 -0.18 36.50 13.34
CA GLN A 594 0.35 36.74 14.68
C GLN A 594 0.60 38.24 14.96
N GLU A 595 1.12 39.00 13.99
CA GLU A 595 1.22 40.47 14.06
C GLU A 595 -0.17 41.10 14.21
N LYS A 596 -1.17 40.61 13.47
CA LYS A 596 -2.55 41.12 13.56
C LYS A 596 -3.21 40.78 14.90
N ILE A 597 -2.85 39.65 15.51
CA ILE A 597 -3.27 39.30 16.87
C ILE A 597 -2.62 40.24 17.90
N THR A 598 -1.33 40.57 17.80
CA THR A 598 -0.69 41.49 18.76
C THR A 598 -1.20 42.92 18.61
N GLU A 599 -1.50 43.39 17.40
CA GLU A 599 -2.16 44.69 17.19
C GLU A 599 -3.56 44.73 17.85
N LEU A 600 -4.37 43.68 17.65
CA LEU A 600 -5.71 43.58 18.23
C LEU A 600 -5.68 43.48 19.76
N SER A 601 -4.73 42.73 20.35
CA SER A 601 -4.53 42.67 21.80
C SER A 601 -4.16 44.04 22.38
N ARG A 602 -3.22 44.75 21.76
CA ARG A 602 -2.85 46.12 22.16
C ARG A 602 -4.06 47.07 22.12
N LEU A 603 -4.91 46.93 21.11
CA LEU A 603 -6.16 47.68 20.98
C LEU A 603 -7.20 47.29 22.05
N ALA A 604 -7.23 46.03 22.48
CA ALA A 604 -8.09 45.58 23.57
C ALA A 604 -7.63 46.15 24.93
N GLU A 605 -6.34 46.06 25.24
CA GLU A 605 -5.73 46.67 26.44
C GLU A 605 -5.98 48.18 26.52
N GLU A 606 -5.81 48.89 25.38
CA GLU A 606 -6.12 50.32 25.27
C GLU A 606 -7.61 50.59 25.58
N ARG A 607 -8.52 49.73 25.11
CA ARG A 607 -9.97 49.86 25.38
C ARG A 607 -10.33 49.53 26.83
N GLU A 608 -9.73 48.52 27.44
CA GLU A 608 -9.93 48.21 28.86
C GLU A 608 -9.46 49.36 29.76
N SER A 609 -8.32 49.99 29.45
CA SER A 609 -7.83 51.17 30.16
C SER A 609 -8.81 52.36 30.05
N ASN A 610 -9.34 52.63 28.86
CA ASN A 610 -10.37 53.67 28.65
C ASN A 610 -11.67 53.35 29.42
N VAL A 611 -12.09 52.09 29.49
CA VAL A 611 -13.28 51.67 30.25
C VAL A 611 -13.07 51.83 31.76
N MET A 612 -11.87 51.54 32.27
CA MET A 612 -11.52 51.77 33.68
C MET A 612 -11.55 53.26 34.05
N GLU A 613 -10.96 54.14 33.22
CA GLU A 613 -11.02 55.60 33.45
C GLU A 613 -12.47 56.11 33.45
N LEU A 614 -13.30 55.66 32.49
CA LEU A 614 -14.72 56.00 32.45
C LEU A 614 -15.49 55.46 33.67
N TYR A 615 -15.13 54.29 34.20
CA TYR A 615 -15.76 53.71 35.39
C TYR A 615 -15.41 54.50 36.65
N GLU A 616 -14.16 54.92 36.82
CA GLU A 616 -13.77 55.84 37.90
C GLU A 616 -14.50 57.18 37.76
N ARG A 617 -14.61 57.71 36.53
CA ARG A 617 -15.32 58.96 36.25
C ARG A 617 -16.82 58.89 36.56
N VAL A 618 -17.48 57.76 36.28
CA VAL A 618 -18.88 57.52 36.68
C VAL A 618 -19.00 57.49 38.20
N LYS A 619 -18.10 56.79 38.90
CA LYS A 619 -18.08 56.71 40.37
C LYS A 619 -17.81 58.07 41.05
N GLU A 620 -16.98 58.94 40.46
CA GLU A 620 -16.85 60.33 40.89
C GLU A 620 -18.18 61.09 40.77
N ASN A 621 -18.83 61.00 39.60
CA ASN A 621 -20.10 61.68 39.34
C ASN A 621 -21.24 61.18 40.24
N GLU A 622 -21.34 59.87 40.49
CA GLU A 622 -22.31 59.29 41.43
C GLU A 622 -22.12 59.86 42.85
N LEU A 623 -20.87 60.00 43.29
CA LEU A 623 -20.51 60.53 44.61
C LEU A 623 -20.67 62.07 44.71
N GLU A 624 -20.72 62.79 43.59
CA GLU A 624 -21.17 64.19 43.54
C GLU A 624 -22.71 64.28 43.53
N ILE A 625 -23.40 63.40 42.79
CA ILE A 625 -24.87 63.34 42.75
C ILE A 625 -25.46 63.03 44.14
N THR A 626 -24.87 62.11 44.92
CA THR A 626 -25.33 61.85 46.29
C THR A 626 -25.16 63.07 47.21
N LYS A 627 -24.01 63.76 47.16
CA LYS A 627 -23.79 65.02 47.91
C LYS A 627 -24.79 66.11 47.51
N LEU A 628 -25.12 66.21 46.22
CA LEU A 628 -26.12 67.18 45.73
C LEU A 628 -27.54 66.79 46.17
N ALA A 629 -27.86 65.50 46.23
CA ALA A 629 -29.12 65.00 46.78
C ALA A 629 -29.24 65.29 48.29
N GLU A 630 -28.22 64.96 49.09
CA GLU A 630 -28.15 65.29 50.53
C GLU A 630 -28.32 66.80 50.77
N GLN A 631 -27.62 67.64 49.98
CA GLN A 631 -27.78 69.09 50.06
C GLN A 631 -29.19 69.56 49.65
N SER A 632 -29.85 68.88 48.72
CA SER A 632 -31.23 69.19 48.33
C SER A 632 -32.22 68.77 49.42
N GLU A 633 -31.99 67.64 50.08
CA GLU A 633 -32.80 67.15 51.20
C GLU A 633 -32.70 68.10 52.40
N ASN A 634 -31.49 68.46 52.84
CA ASN A 634 -31.26 69.46 53.89
C ASN A 634 -31.93 70.82 53.57
N LYS A 635 -31.90 71.26 52.30
CA LYS A 635 -32.60 72.48 51.86
C LYS A 635 -34.12 72.31 51.92
N ASN A 636 -34.65 71.16 51.51
CA ASN A 636 -36.08 70.85 51.58
C ASN A 636 -36.58 70.78 53.02
N GLU A 637 -35.86 70.10 53.92
CA GLU A 637 -36.17 70.09 55.37
C GLU A 637 -36.27 71.51 55.91
N ARG A 638 -35.25 72.35 55.63
CA ARG A 638 -35.23 73.76 56.06
C ARG A 638 -36.36 74.59 55.45
N ILE A 639 -36.78 74.29 54.22
CA ILE A 639 -37.98 74.88 53.61
C ILE A 639 -39.25 74.44 54.38
N THR A 640 -39.37 73.17 54.79
CA THR A 640 -40.52 72.75 55.62
C THR A 640 -40.53 73.41 57.00
N GLU A 641 -39.37 73.60 57.63
CA GLU A 641 -39.26 74.34 58.90
C GLU A 641 -39.72 75.80 58.72
N LEU A 642 -39.18 76.50 57.72
CA LEU A 642 -39.54 77.89 57.42
C LEU A 642 -41.01 78.03 57.03
N THR A 643 -41.60 77.03 56.36
CA THR A 643 -43.04 76.98 56.05
C THR A 643 -43.87 76.87 57.32
N LYS A 644 -43.57 75.93 58.22
CA LYS A 644 -44.24 75.80 59.53
C LYS A 644 -44.11 77.08 60.37
N LEU A 645 -42.93 77.69 60.37
CA LEU A 645 -42.64 78.94 61.11
C LEU A 645 -43.34 80.16 60.47
N THR A 646 -43.69 80.09 59.18
CA THR A 646 -44.49 81.10 58.48
C THR A 646 -45.97 80.93 58.81
N GLN A 647 -46.50 79.71 58.71
CA GLN A 647 -47.87 79.38 59.13
C GLN A 647 -48.16 79.82 60.57
N LEU A 648 -47.27 79.50 61.52
CA LEU A 648 -47.42 79.90 62.93
C LEU A 648 -47.28 81.42 63.17
N LYS A 649 -46.73 82.17 62.21
CA LYS A 649 -46.77 83.64 62.21
C LYS A 649 -48.05 84.18 61.57
N GLU A 650 -48.57 83.52 60.53
CA GLU A 650 -49.85 83.87 59.89
C GLU A 650 -51.02 83.62 60.84
N GLU A 651 -51.03 82.53 61.61
CA GLU A 651 -51.96 82.25 62.71
C GLU A 651 -51.93 83.38 63.76
N LYS A 652 -50.74 83.70 64.29
CA LYS A 652 -50.57 84.79 65.27
C LYS A 652 -50.95 86.17 64.72
N LEU A 653 -50.75 86.40 63.42
CA LEU A 653 -51.23 87.61 62.75
C LEU A 653 -52.75 87.60 62.60
N ALA A 654 -53.39 86.46 62.38
CA ALA A 654 -54.85 86.34 62.36
C ALA A 654 -55.44 86.64 63.74
N ASP A 655 -54.85 86.10 64.82
CA ASP A 655 -55.22 86.36 66.21
C ASP A 655 -55.07 87.86 66.58
N LEU A 656 -53.90 88.45 66.29
CA LEU A 656 -53.68 89.89 66.50
C LEU A 656 -54.64 90.76 65.67
N ASN A 657 -55.00 90.34 64.45
CA ASN A 657 -56.02 91.02 63.64
C ASN A 657 -57.46 90.75 64.13
N LEU A 658 -57.71 89.75 64.97
CA LEU A 658 -58.97 89.55 65.66
C LEU A 658 -59.04 90.49 66.88
N GLU A 659 -58.03 90.49 67.74
CA GLU A 659 -57.97 91.38 68.91
C GLU A 659 -58.01 92.87 68.46
N LEU A 660 -57.30 93.25 67.39
CA LEU A 660 -57.39 94.60 66.82
C LEU A 660 -58.78 94.95 66.27
N ARG A 661 -59.61 93.98 65.88
CA ARG A 661 -61.02 94.20 65.52
C ARG A 661 -61.89 94.39 66.75
N GLU A 662 -61.67 93.60 67.80
CA GLU A 662 -62.37 93.72 69.08
C GLU A 662 -62.06 95.06 69.76
N ARG A 663 -60.78 95.46 69.86
CA ARG A 663 -60.38 96.79 70.36
C ARG A 663 -60.95 97.93 69.54
N LYS A 664 -61.05 97.79 68.20
CA LYS A 664 -61.72 98.79 67.36
C LYS A 664 -63.22 98.89 67.64
N LYS A 665 -63.88 97.77 67.98
CA LYS A 665 -65.29 97.74 68.39
C LYS A 665 -65.49 98.38 69.76
N GLU A 666 -64.66 98.05 70.75
CA GLU A 666 -64.64 98.73 72.05
C GLU A 666 -64.45 100.25 71.90
N ILE A 667 -63.52 100.69 71.04
CA ILE A 667 -63.29 102.11 70.75
C ILE A 667 -64.52 102.76 70.10
N SER A 668 -65.23 102.08 69.20
CA SER A 668 -66.48 102.58 68.61
C SER A 668 -67.57 102.74 69.68
N GLU A 669 -67.76 101.75 70.54
CA GLU A 669 -68.74 101.77 71.63
C GLU A 669 -68.43 102.86 72.66
N LEU A 670 -67.14 103.09 72.95
CA LEU A 670 -66.68 104.20 73.78
C LEU A 670 -66.85 105.57 73.10
N GLN A 671 -66.72 105.66 71.77
CA GLN A 671 -66.98 106.89 71.01
C GLN A 671 -68.47 107.24 70.97
N ASP A 672 -69.36 106.26 70.80
CA ASP A 672 -70.80 106.47 70.89
C ASP A 672 -71.24 106.84 72.32
N LEU A 673 -70.66 106.22 73.35
CA LEU A 673 -70.85 106.62 74.75
C LEU A 673 -70.34 108.03 75.04
N LEU A 674 -69.17 108.42 74.53
CA LEU A 674 -68.63 109.77 74.66
C LEU A 674 -69.60 110.78 74.05
N LYS A 675 -70.06 110.53 72.84
CA LYS A 675 -71.01 111.35 72.09
C LYS A 675 -72.35 111.47 72.83
N GLU A 676 -72.85 110.40 73.45
CA GLU A 676 -74.03 110.46 74.33
C GLU A 676 -73.80 111.37 75.54
N LYS A 677 -72.59 111.35 76.14
CA LYS A 677 -72.25 112.27 77.25
C LYS A 677 -72.09 113.71 76.77
N GLU A 678 -71.54 113.96 75.59
CA GLU A 678 -71.50 115.29 74.97
C GLU A 678 -72.92 115.83 74.72
N ASP A 679 -73.83 114.98 74.24
CA ASP A 679 -75.24 115.30 74.05
C ASP A 679 -75.96 115.63 75.37
N VAL A 680 -75.61 114.94 76.47
CA VAL A 680 -76.08 115.24 77.83
C VAL A 680 -75.49 116.54 78.36
N VAL A 681 -74.20 116.80 78.13
CA VAL A 681 -73.53 118.06 78.49
C VAL A 681 -74.15 119.23 77.73
N ALA A 682 -74.43 119.09 76.44
CA ALA A 682 -75.14 120.10 75.65
C ALA A 682 -76.54 120.40 76.22
N LYS A 683 -77.32 119.36 76.57
CA LYS A 683 -78.63 119.50 77.23
C LYS A 683 -78.53 120.15 78.62
N ILE A 684 -77.45 119.93 79.35
CA ILE A 684 -77.18 120.61 80.65
C ILE A 684 -76.79 122.07 80.42
N SER A 685 -75.88 122.37 79.49
CA SER A 685 -75.50 123.75 79.12
C SER A 685 -76.69 124.57 78.63
N GLN A 686 -77.60 123.97 77.86
CA GLN A 686 -78.83 124.62 77.43
C GLN A 686 -79.79 124.89 78.61
N LYS A 687 -79.91 123.97 79.57
CA LYS A 687 -80.65 124.20 80.83
C LYS A 687 -80.00 125.25 81.74
N ILE A 688 -78.68 125.41 81.69
CA ILE A 688 -77.96 126.49 82.39
C ILE A 688 -78.30 127.82 81.73
N LYS A 689 -78.21 127.95 80.41
CA LYS A 689 -78.62 129.16 79.67
C LYS A 689 -80.02 129.63 80.00
N VAL A 690 -81.02 128.74 79.94
CA VAL A 690 -82.41 129.07 80.28
C VAL A 690 -82.54 129.53 81.74
N ARG A 691 -81.74 128.98 82.66
CA ARG A 691 -81.70 129.47 84.05
C ARG A 691 -81.05 130.85 84.17
N GLU A 692 -79.95 131.11 83.45
CA GLU A 692 -79.28 132.41 83.40
C GLU A 692 -80.21 133.50 82.85
N GLU A 693 -80.99 133.18 81.81
CA GLU A 693 -82.04 134.04 81.24
C GLU A 693 -83.13 134.35 82.30
N THR A 694 -83.69 133.34 82.99
CA THR A 694 -84.65 133.62 84.08
C THR A 694 -84.06 134.36 85.28
N ILE A 695 -82.73 134.27 85.51
CA ILE A 695 -82.03 135.04 86.54
C ILE A 695 -81.85 136.51 86.12
N ALA A 696 -81.74 136.79 84.82
CA ALA A 696 -81.74 138.16 84.30
C ALA A 696 -83.12 138.84 84.46
N GLU A 697 -84.20 138.16 84.05
CA GLU A 697 -85.59 138.65 84.23
C GLU A 697 -85.92 138.94 85.71
N LEU A 698 -85.44 138.07 86.62
CA LEU A 698 -85.61 138.25 88.06
C LEU A 698 -84.80 139.43 88.64
N LYS A 699 -83.70 139.84 88.01
CA LYS A 699 -82.93 141.03 88.40
C LYS A 699 -83.65 142.33 87.99
N GLU A 700 -84.10 142.44 86.75
CA GLU A 700 -84.89 143.61 86.29
C GLU A 700 -86.14 143.81 87.18
N SER A 701 -86.83 142.72 87.54
CA SER A 701 -88.00 142.75 88.43
C SER A 701 -87.68 143.19 89.88
N ILE A 702 -86.41 143.22 90.28
CA ILE A 702 -85.95 143.71 91.58
C ILE A 702 -85.54 145.18 91.48
N GLU A 703 -84.75 145.56 90.47
CA GLU A 703 -84.29 146.96 90.31
C GLU A 703 -85.48 147.90 90.05
N ALA A 704 -86.45 147.50 89.23
CA ALA A 704 -87.69 148.25 89.00
C ALA A 704 -88.55 148.47 90.27
N LYS A 705 -88.31 147.73 91.37
CA LYS A 705 -88.98 147.93 92.67
C LYS A 705 -88.21 148.83 93.65
N ILE A 706 -86.93 149.10 93.39
CA ILE A 706 -86.07 149.88 94.30
C ILE A 706 -86.29 151.39 94.12
N GLU A 707 -86.55 151.85 92.90
CA GLU A 707 -86.73 153.29 92.63
C GLU A 707 -88.11 153.84 93.06
N GLY A 708 -89.15 153.01 93.04
CA GLY A 708 -90.54 153.43 93.34
C GLY A 708 -90.80 153.97 94.75
N CYS A 709 -89.93 153.69 95.73
CA CYS A 709 -90.17 154.01 97.15
C CYS A 709 -89.43 155.26 97.68
N ARG A 710 -88.60 155.95 96.89
CA ARG A 710 -87.88 157.15 97.36
C ARG A 710 -88.73 158.44 97.39
N ALA A 711 -89.98 158.40 96.93
CA ALA A 711 -90.76 159.60 96.54
C ALA A 711 -91.95 159.99 97.45
N TRP A 712 -92.01 159.58 98.73
CA TRP A 712 -93.15 159.89 99.63
C TRP A 712 -92.79 160.53 100.98
N ARG A 713 -92.18 161.73 100.95
CA ARG A 713 -92.16 162.67 102.11
C ARG A 713 -92.59 164.07 101.68
N LYS A 714 -93.71 164.56 102.25
CA LYS A 714 -94.41 165.86 102.02
C LYS A 714 -95.11 165.94 100.63
N GLY A 715 -96.43 166.14 100.48
CA GLY A 715 -97.58 166.16 101.39
C GLY A 715 -98.66 167.17 100.91
N LYS A 716 -99.97 166.88 100.80
CA LYS A 716 -100.79 165.70 101.22
C LYS A 716 -101.82 165.27 100.15
N SER A 717 -101.98 163.94 100.00
CA SER A 717 -103.19 163.15 99.63
C SER A 717 -103.97 163.38 98.30
N VAL A 718 -104.00 162.33 97.45
CA VAL A 718 -105.02 162.00 96.39
C VAL A 718 -104.99 162.91 95.14
N PRO A 719 -104.91 162.42 93.86
CA PRO A 719 -105.94 161.57 93.22
C PRO A 719 -105.47 160.52 92.15
N CYS A 720 -106.46 159.86 91.49
CA CYS A 720 -106.54 159.14 90.18
C CYS A 720 -105.26 158.67 89.43
N GLY A 721 -105.20 157.51 88.74
CA GLY A 721 -106.13 156.39 88.40
C GLY A 721 -105.47 155.49 87.30
N LEU A 722 -105.93 154.29 86.89
CA LEU A 722 -107.17 153.54 87.18
C LEU A 722 -107.11 152.04 86.71
N ARG A 723 -107.17 151.04 87.63
CA ARG A 723 -107.49 149.58 87.42
C ARG A 723 -106.44 148.74 86.62
N LYS A 724 -106.28 147.40 86.67
CA LYS A 724 -106.78 146.12 87.32
C LYS A 724 -105.64 145.06 87.07
N ARG A 725 -105.45 143.83 87.60
CA ARG A 725 -105.80 142.93 88.74
C ARG A 725 -104.69 141.80 88.68
N PHE A 726 -104.12 141.20 89.75
CA PHE A 726 -104.59 140.12 90.66
C PHE A 726 -105.13 138.82 89.98
N LYS A 727 -104.85 137.58 90.47
CA LYS A 727 -104.39 137.14 91.83
C LYS A 727 -103.82 135.68 91.88
N ASP A 728 -103.12 135.34 92.97
CA ASP A 728 -102.91 134.01 93.62
C ASP A 728 -102.12 132.87 92.87
N ALA A 729 -101.62 131.78 93.52
CA ALA A 729 -100.87 131.63 94.79
C ALA A 729 -100.27 130.19 95.03
N TRP A 730 -98.98 130.11 95.39
CA TRP A 730 -98.33 129.23 96.42
C TRP A 730 -98.17 127.67 96.31
N LYS A 731 -97.02 127.23 96.87
CA LYS A 731 -96.67 125.98 97.63
C LYS A 731 -96.10 124.69 96.96
N MET A 732 -94.83 124.40 97.34
CA MET A 732 -94.21 123.08 97.62
C MET A 732 -94.02 122.08 96.44
N ARG A 733 -93.07 121.12 96.46
CA ARG A 733 -92.09 120.69 97.51
C ARG A 733 -90.70 120.32 96.90
N TRP A 734 -89.78 119.90 97.76
CA TRP A 734 -88.33 119.67 97.54
C TRP A 734 -87.91 118.58 96.53
N PRO A 735 -86.63 118.58 96.08
CA PRO A 735 -86.04 117.57 95.18
C PRO A 735 -85.35 116.40 95.90
N SER A 736 -85.03 115.35 95.14
CA SER A 736 -83.94 114.38 95.37
C SER A 736 -83.58 113.77 94.02
N GLY A 737 -82.29 113.51 93.76
CA GLY A 737 -81.75 112.98 92.51
C GLY A 737 -80.24 112.85 92.59
#